data_AF-Q7UU79-F1
#
_entry.id   AF-Q7UU79-F1
#
_cell.length_a   1.000
_cell.length_b   1.000
_cell.length_c   1.000
_cell.angle_alpha   90.00
_cell.angle_beta   90.00
_cell.angle_gamma   90.00
#
_symmetry.space_group_name_H-M   'P 1'
#
loop_
_entity.id
_entity.type
_entity.pdbx_description
1 polymer ?
#
loop_
_entity_poly.entity_id
_entity_poly.type
_entity_poly.pdbx_seq_one_letter_code
_entity_poly.pdbx_strand_id
1 'polypeptide(L)'
;MARLQSSIGLVTGTDIVGTVDQLMAINAQPRDRILAKTEELLGQQQQIASLTASVIGVQLAGDALGSSALFSSKNATSSNEDALSVSTRDEVTNGNHLVRTLRTAATHSVSSAQSFSTFDEALSLAGSLTIKPSGFVDSKVSLSQLNNGLGVEGGSIRLTDRSGASAEVDLSQARTVDDVLQAINDADVGIQATTSGGKIKLIDQTGQSISNLKVEQLGTAETAADLGLHGIDVASSSVDGNDIPLPDGVDSLNGASLSQLGGGNGLGTLTSLDIQTGDGTSASIDVSGATSLNEVIDAINGSGLDVIARINDAGNGLRIRDVSGGPGTFEISSADDTATSLGIAASTTDDIVVGEDLNFQSVTLETKLSELNSGDGVGTGSFTIRDSNGAVGGINLAVSEIETIGDLIDAVNALDIGVEAALNEAGDGVVITDTAGGASSLKITDTGEGKVAASLGLAGTADAGTSLVGSESVTIEITEDDTLESIVEKINESDRYADASVVSNSDGSYSLQIRSKKGGEVGRISVNLDGVDLNLRTNSKGQDALISIATDGGTERFLTSTDGVFEDEISGLNLTVKELSEDPITVNVDDDPDAIVSAVKRFADQYNKLIDKIQEVTFFDAEANEVGLLFGSTETLRIQNGYSRLLTGTVPLSSGDSIRSFSQIGVRMDENGELQVDETKLKAALANDTEAVEQFFNKTNDEDENIGMVGQLKKLADTYAGVDGGMLIRKTQTLSAHIERNDARVESMNDLLESQRERLLKQYYDMEQAIAKLQANTSSIGAIEYIGPVGSE
;
A
#
# COMPACT_ATOMS: atom_id res chain seq x y z
N MET A 1 -68.84 25.39 -27.39
CA MET A 1 -70.00 25.22 -26.50
C MET A 1 -69.97 23.80 -25.96
N ALA A 2 -69.60 23.62 -24.70
CA ALA A 2 -69.61 22.31 -24.04
C ALA A 2 -71.06 21.85 -23.87
N ARG A 3 -71.49 20.89 -24.68
CA ARG A 3 -72.74 20.16 -24.47
C ARG A 3 -72.44 19.06 -23.45
N LEU A 4 -73.19 19.06 -22.35
CA LEU A 4 -73.15 18.00 -21.33
C LEU A 4 -73.39 16.65 -22.03
N GLN A 5 -72.33 15.86 -22.21
CA GLN A 5 -72.42 14.47 -22.66
C GLN A 5 -72.97 13.65 -21.50
N SER A 6 -74.29 13.43 -21.48
CA SER A 6 -74.92 12.50 -20.54
C SER A 6 -74.53 11.07 -20.92
N SER A 7 -74.00 10.30 -19.98
CA SER A 7 -73.67 8.88 -20.17
C SER A 7 -74.92 8.02 -20.40
N ILE A 8 -76.07 8.49 -19.93
CA ILE A 8 -77.38 7.86 -20.05
C ILE A 8 -78.22 8.67 -21.05
N GLY A 9 -78.92 7.99 -21.95
CA GLY A 9 -79.87 8.58 -22.90
C GLY A 9 -80.93 9.39 -22.14
N LEU A 10 -80.99 10.70 -22.40
CA LEU A 10 -81.86 11.63 -21.68
C LEU A 10 -83.35 11.33 -21.85
N VAL A 11 -83.72 10.59 -22.90
CA VAL A 11 -85.11 10.29 -23.24
C VAL A 11 -85.46 8.82 -23.02
N THR A 12 -84.52 7.91 -23.29
CA THR A 12 -84.76 6.46 -23.17
C THR A 12 -84.28 5.85 -21.86
N GLY A 13 -83.43 6.55 -21.10
CA GLY A 13 -82.78 6.01 -19.89
C GLY A 13 -81.74 4.92 -20.19
N THR A 14 -81.32 4.73 -21.45
CA THR A 14 -80.37 3.69 -21.86
C THR A 14 -78.93 4.08 -21.58
N ASP A 15 -78.10 3.13 -21.13
CA ASP A 15 -76.66 3.35 -20.96
C ASP A 15 -75.93 3.25 -22.30
N ILE A 16 -75.82 4.40 -22.96
CA ILE A 16 -75.23 4.51 -24.29
C ILE A 16 -73.73 4.24 -24.23
N VAL A 17 -73.05 4.78 -23.22
CA VAL A 17 -71.59 4.62 -23.08
C VAL A 17 -71.25 3.16 -22.76
N GLY A 18 -71.96 2.53 -21.81
CA GLY A 18 -71.75 1.13 -21.48
C GLY A 18 -72.05 0.16 -22.63
N THR A 19 -73.07 0.44 -23.46
CA THR A 19 -73.36 -0.37 -24.65
C THR A 19 -72.28 -0.21 -25.73
N VAL A 20 -71.82 1.02 -25.98
CA VAL A 20 -70.72 1.28 -26.91
C VAL A 20 -69.44 0.62 -26.40
N ASP A 21 -69.13 0.70 -25.12
CA ASP A 21 -67.96 0.04 -24.50
C ASP A 21 -67.98 -1.48 -24.73
N GLN A 22 -69.14 -2.14 -24.55
CA GLN A 22 -69.27 -3.58 -24.80
C GLN A 22 -69.06 -3.93 -26.28
N LEU A 23 -69.59 -3.14 -27.21
CA LEU A 23 -69.36 -3.34 -28.64
C LEU A 23 -67.91 -3.10 -29.03
N MET A 24 -67.27 -2.08 -28.44
CA MET A 24 -65.86 -1.79 -28.64
C MET A 24 -64.97 -2.91 -28.10
N ALA A 25 -65.32 -3.50 -26.95
CA ALA A 25 -64.59 -4.64 -26.38
C ALA A 25 -64.62 -5.88 -27.30
N ILE A 26 -65.75 -6.14 -27.98
CA ILE A 26 -65.84 -7.23 -28.97
C ILE A 26 -65.00 -6.90 -30.21
N ASN A 27 -65.09 -5.68 -30.73
CA ASN A 27 -64.33 -5.25 -31.91
C ASN A 27 -62.82 -5.17 -31.64
N ALA A 28 -62.41 -5.01 -30.38
CA ALA A 28 -61.03 -5.00 -29.94
C ALA A 28 -60.35 -6.38 -29.91
N GLN A 29 -61.11 -7.48 -29.87
CA GLN A 29 -60.53 -8.84 -29.74
C GLN A 29 -59.40 -9.17 -30.74
N PRO A 30 -59.46 -8.79 -32.04
CA PRO A 30 -58.37 -9.08 -32.96
C PRO A 30 -57.10 -8.27 -32.65
N ARG A 31 -57.22 -7.07 -32.07
CA ARG A 31 -56.08 -6.27 -31.58
C ARG A 31 -55.48 -6.95 -30.36
N ASP A 32 -56.32 -7.34 -29.40
CA ASP A 32 -55.87 -7.95 -28.15
C ASP A 32 -55.12 -9.27 -28.39
N ARG A 33 -55.52 -10.04 -29.43
CA ARG A 33 -54.77 -11.22 -29.88
C ARG A 33 -53.38 -10.87 -30.42
N ILE A 34 -53.25 -9.76 -31.16
CA ILE A 34 -51.94 -9.31 -31.68
C ILE A 34 -51.08 -8.79 -30.54
N LEU A 35 -51.65 -8.05 -29.58
CA LEU A 35 -50.97 -7.63 -28.36
C LEU A 35 -50.43 -8.82 -27.57
N ALA A 36 -51.27 -9.81 -27.28
CA ALA A 36 -50.84 -11.05 -26.61
C ALA A 36 -49.74 -11.78 -27.37
N LYS A 37 -49.82 -11.82 -28.72
CA LYS A 37 -48.75 -12.42 -29.53
C LYS A 37 -47.45 -11.61 -29.49
N THR A 38 -47.55 -10.30 -29.38
CA THR A 38 -46.39 -9.39 -29.29
C THR A 38 -45.69 -9.55 -27.95
N GLU A 39 -46.45 -9.69 -26.87
CA GLU A 39 -45.92 -10.02 -25.54
C GLU A 39 -45.18 -11.37 -25.53
N GLU A 40 -45.72 -12.39 -26.20
CA GLU A 40 -45.03 -13.68 -26.37
C GLU A 40 -43.71 -13.52 -27.16
N LEU A 41 -43.71 -12.74 -28.25
CA LEU A 41 -42.49 -12.47 -29.04
C LEU A 41 -41.44 -11.69 -28.23
N LEU A 42 -41.86 -10.73 -27.39
CA LEU A 42 -40.99 -10.01 -26.46
C LEU A 42 -40.37 -10.96 -25.44
N GLY A 43 -41.17 -11.86 -24.85
CA GLY A 43 -40.66 -12.91 -23.96
C GLY A 43 -39.65 -13.82 -24.65
N GLN A 44 -39.91 -14.25 -25.88
CA GLN A 44 -38.95 -15.02 -26.69
C GLN A 44 -37.66 -14.24 -26.94
N GLN A 45 -37.75 -12.95 -27.26
CA GLN A 45 -36.58 -12.10 -27.48
C GLN A 45 -35.71 -12.01 -26.22
N GLN A 46 -36.31 -11.88 -25.05
CA GLN A 46 -35.60 -11.87 -23.76
C GLN A 46 -34.91 -13.22 -23.49
N GLN A 47 -35.57 -14.34 -23.75
CA GLN A 47 -34.97 -15.66 -23.57
C GLN A 47 -33.82 -15.92 -24.56
N ILE A 48 -33.92 -15.44 -25.81
CA ILE A 48 -32.82 -15.51 -26.79
C ILE A 48 -31.64 -14.64 -26.36
N ALA A 49 -31.88 -13.45 -25.81
CA ALA A 49 -30.83 -12.60 -25.24
C ALA A 49 -30.14 -13.29 -24.05
N SER A 50 -30.91 -13.90 -23.14
CA SER A 50 -30.36 -14.69 -22.04
C SER A 50 -29.53 -15.87 -22.54
N LEU A 51 -29.98 -16.58 -23.58
CA LEU A 51 -29.26 -17.70 -24.18
C LEU A 51 -27.96 -17.24 -24.84
N THR A 52 -27.98 -16.07 -25.49
CA THR A 52 -26.79 -15.43 -26.07
C THR A 52 -25.76 -15.14 -24.97
N ALA A 53 -26.19 -14.60 -23.84
CA ALA A 53 -25.33 -14.36 -22.69
C ALA A 53 -24.75 -15.67 -22.11
N SER A 54 -25.55 -16.74 -22.00
CA SER A 54 -25.06 -18.05 -21.56
C SER A 54 -24.03 -18.64 -22.52
N VAL A 55 -24.23 -18.53 -23.83
CA VAL A 55 -23.24 -18.97 -24.85
C VAL A 55 -21.93 -18.19 -24.72
N ILE A 56 -21.99 -16.87 -24.51
CA ILE A 56 -20.81 -16.03 -24.27
C ILE A 56 -20.14 -16.42 -22.93
N GLY A 57 -20.90 -16.74 -21.89
CA GLY A 57 -20.36 -17.20 -20.61
C GLY A 57 -19.53 -18.48 -20.75
N VAL A 58 -20.00 -19.44 -21.56
CA VAL A 58 -19.24 -20.65 -21.90
C VAL A 58 -17.98 -20.31 -22.70
N GLN A 59 -18.08 -19.40 -23.67
CA GLN A 59 -16.93 -18.94 -24.46
C GLN A 59 -15.85 -18.32 -23.58
N LEU A 60 -16.21 -17.41 -22.67
CA LEU A 60 -15.27 -16.75 -21.76
C LEU A 60 -14.62 -17.74 -20.79
N ALA A 61 -15.38 -18.69 -20.25
CA ALA A 61 -14.81 -19.74 -19.40
C ALA A 61 -13.90 -20.70 -20.19
N GLY A 62 -14.20 -20.93 -21.48
CA GLY A 62 -13.34 -21.66 -22.39
C GLY A 62 -12.06 -20.89 -22.73
N ASP A 63 -12.15 -19.60 -23.03
CA ASP A 63 -11.00 -18.73 -23.32
C ASP A 63 -10.01 -18.69 -22.15
N ALA A 64 -10.49 -18.73 -20.90
CA ALA A 64 -9.63 -18.83 -19.71
C ALA A 64 -8.78 -20.11 -19.67
N LEU A 65 -9.29 -21.24 -20.22
CA LEU A 65 -8.53 -22.49 -20.38
C LEU A 65 -7.50 -22.42 -21.50
N GLY A 66 -7.50 -21.36 -22.31
CA GLY A 66 -6.52 -21.12 -23.36
C GLY A 66 -5.33 -20.27 -22.90
N SER A 67 -5.28 -19.86 -21.63
CA SER A 67 -4.19 -19.05 -21.10
C SER A 67 -2.97 -19.92 -20.77
N SER A 68 -1.83 -19.71 -21.43
CA SER A 68 -0.58 -20.39 -21.05
C SER A 68 -0.13 -20.06 -19.62
N ALA A 69 -0.45 -18.87 -19.11
CA ALA A 69 -0.18 -18.49 -17.73
C ALA A 69 -0.91 -19.40 -16.71
N LEU A 70 -2.06 -19.99 -17.08
CA LEU A 70 -2.76 -20.95 -16.25
C LEU A 70 -1.97 -22.26 -16.08
N PHE A 71 -1.26 -22.68 -17.14
CA PHE A 71 -0.49 -23.92 -17.15
C PHE A 71 0.94 -23.74 -16.62
N SER A 72 1.46 -22.51 -16.63
CA SER A 72 2.71 -22.16 -15.94
C SER A 72 2.50 -21.69 -14.51
N SER A 73 1.27 -21.71 -13.99
CA SER A 73 0.94 -21.28 -12.63
C SER A 73 1.71 -22.10 -11.59
N LYS A 74 2.28 -21.41 -10.61
CA LYS A 74 3.08 -21.99 -9.54
C LYS A 74 2.43 -21.72 -8.18
N ASN A 75 2.54 -22.68 -7.28
CA ASN A 75 2.15 -22.54 -5.89
C ASN A 75 3.40 -22.58 -5.01
N ALA A 76 3.50 -21.64 -4.07
CA ALA A 76 4.54 -21.62 -3.06
C ALA A 76 3.95 -21.98 -1.70
N THR A 77 4.56 -22.93 -1.01
CA THR A 77 4.13 -23.40 0.30
C THR A 77 5.22 -23.17 1.34
N SER A 78 4.84 -22.68 2.52
CA SER A 78 5.75 -22.46 3.64
C SER A 78 5.65 -23.61 4.64
N SER A 79 6.78 -24.08 5.16
CA SER A 79 6.80 -25.05 6.25
C SER A 79 6.30 -24.47 7.58
N ASN A 80 6.20 -23.14 7.68
CA ASN A 80 5.68 -22.42 8.85
C ASN A 80 4.93 -21.14 8.42
N GLU A 81 3.63 -21.27 8.17
CA GLU A 81 2.76 -20.16 7.70
C GLU A 81 2.43 -19.11 8.78
N ASP A 82 2.62 -19.47 10.05
CA ASP A 82 2.45 -18.54 11.19
C ASP A 82 3.58 -17.52 11.21
N ALA A 83 4.81 -17.96 10.90
CA ALA A 83 5.99 -17.09 10.83
C ALA A 83 6.21 -16.42 9.48
N LEU A 84 5.95 -17.13 8.37
CA LEU A 84 6.25 -16.67 7.02
C LEU A 84 5.14 -17.07 6.05
N SER A 85 4.41 -16.09 5.52
CA SER A 85 3.53 -16.31 4.37
C SER A 85 4.27 -16.04 3.07
N VAL A 86 3.96 -16.84 2.05
CA VAL A 86 4.62 -16.75 0.74
C VAL A 86 3.56 -16.68 -0.35
N SER A 87 3.84 -15.90 -1.38
CA SER A 87 3.12 -15.92 -2.65
C SER A 87 4.10 -15.83 -3.81
N THR A 88 3.65 -16.25 -4.99
CA THR A 88 4.43 -16.23 -6.22
C THR A 88 4.11 -14.95 -7.02
N ARG A 89 5.12 -14.38 -7.68
CA ARG A 89 4.96 -13.37 -8.73
C ARG A 89 5.03 -14.05 -10.11
N ASP A 90 5.07 -13.24 -11.15
CA ASP A 90 5.36 -13.71 -12.50
C ASP A 90 6.79 -14.31 -12.57
N GLU A 91 6.99 -15.33 -13.42
CA GLU A 91 8.30 -15.93 -13.74
C GLU A 91 9.00 -16.71 -12.61
N VAL A 92 8.24 -17.29 -11.68
CA VAL A 92 8.81 -18.15 -10.61
C VAL A 92 9.23 -19.53 -11.15
N THR A 93 10.42 -19.99 -10.74
CA THR A 93 10.91 -21.34 -11.02
C THR A 93 10.62 -22.31 -9.88
N ASN A 94 10.37 -23.59 -10.19
CA ASN A 94 10.27 -24.62 -9.16
C ASN A 94 11.61 -24.75 -8.42
N GLY A 95 11.55 -24.92 -7.10
CA GLY A 95 12.73 -25.01 -6.26
C GLY A 95 12.39 -24.96 -4.78
N ASN A 96 13.38 -25.32 -3.96
CA ASN A 96 13.30 -25.18 -2.51
C ASN A 96 14.10 -23.96 -2.07
N HIS A 97 13.46 -23.08 -1.32
CA HIS A 97 14.09 -21.91 -0.73
C HIS A 97 14.11 -22.06 0.79
N LEU A 98 15.30 -21.94 1.37
CA LEU A 98 15.48 -21.92 2.81
C LEU A 98 15.49 -20.46 3.27
N VAL A 99 14.51 -20.07 4.08
CA VAL A 99 14.35 -18.71 4.61
C VAL A 99 14.57 -18.72 6.11
N ARG A 100 15.38 -17.78 6.62
CA ARG A 100 15.54 -17.57 8.07
C ARG A 100 15.09 -16.16 8.41
N THR A 101 14.18 -16.03 9.37
CA THR A 101 13.69 -14.75 9.85
C THR A 101 14.60 -14.25 10.97
N LEU A 102 15.50 -13.32 10.63
CA LEU A 102 16.54 -12.85 11.54
C LEU A 102 16.06 -11.68 12.40
N ARG A 103 15.26 -10.78 11.80
CA ARG A 103 14.71 -9.62 12.46
C ARG A 103 13.35 -9.25 11.86
N THR A 104 12.40 -8.84 12.70
CA THR A 104 11.11 -8.29 12.27
C THR A 104 11.17 -6.78 12.11
N ALA A 105 10.35 -6.25 11.21
CA ALA A 105 10.20 -4.80 11.07
C ALA A 105 9.53 -4.24 12.33
N ALA A 106 9.98 -3.08 12.78
CA ALA A 106 9.35 -2.34 13.86
C ALA A 106 9.10 -0.89 13.44
N THR A 107 8.03 -0.31 13.98
CA THR A 107 7.71 1.11 13.82
C THR A 107 8.23 1.88 15.02
N HIS A 108 8.89 3.02 14.78
CA HIS A 108 9.37 3.86 15.87
C HIS A 108 8.19 4.38 16.70
N SER A 109 8.26 4.23 18.03
CA SER A 109 7.26 4.77 18.95
C SER A 109 7.88 5.28 20.24
N VAL A 110 7.37 6.41 20.69
CA VAL A 110 7.77 7.14 21.89
C VAL A 110 6.54 7.36 22.75
N SER A 111 6.68 7.27 24.07
CA SER A 111 5.60 7.65 25.00
C SER A 111 6.11 8.49 26.16
N SER A 112 5.25 9.34 26.71
CA SER A 112 5.54 10.03 27.96
C SER A 112 5.59 9.05 29.13
N ALA A 113 6.71 9.02 29.86
CA ALA A 113 6.78 8.31 31.13
C ALA A 113 6.04 9.06 32.25
N GLN A 114 5.88 10.38 32.09
CA GLN A 114 4.94 11.14 32.91
C GLN A 114 3.51 10.75 32.54
N SER A 115 2.72 10.46 33.55
CA SER A 115 1.29 10.18 33.43
C SER A 115 0.47 11.29 34.06
N PHE A 116 -0.72 11.49 33.50
CA PHE A 116 -1.63 12.58 33.86
C PHE A 116 -2.95 12.00 34.33
N SER A 117 -3.61 12.65 35.30
CA SER A 117 -4.90 12.19 35.81
C SER A 117 -6.06 12.41 34.85
N THR A 118 -5.90 13.36 33.93
CA THR A 118 -6.89 13.82 32.94
C THR A 118 -6.17 14.06 31.61
N PHE A 119 -6.91 14.01 30.51
CA PHE A 119 -6.38 14.28 29.16
C PHE A 119 -6.94 15.57 28.54
N ASP A 120 -8.00 16.12 29.13
CA ASP A 120 -8.79 17.27 28.68
C ASP A 120 -8.60 18.51 29.56
N GLU A 121 -7.69 18.46 30.54
CA GLU A 121 -7.33 19.62 31.37
C GLU A 121 -5.97 20.20 30.96
N ALA A 122 -5.81 21.50 31.17
CA ALA A 122 -4.59 22.24 30.82
C ALA A 122 -3.39 21.74 31.63
N LEU A 123 -2.28 21.46 30.94
CA LEU A 123 -1.07 20.92 31.56
C LEU A 123 -0.27 21.97 32.32
N SER A 124 -0.51 23.27 32.07
CA SER A 124 0.27 24.39 32.63
C SER A 124 1.77 24.27 32.31
N LEU A 125 2.09 23.74 31.13
CA LEU A 125 3.45 23.60 30.60
C LEU A 125 3.62 24.60 29.44
N ALA A 126 4.81 25.17 29.29
CA ALA A 126 5.11 26.09 28.18
C ALA A 126 6.47 25.77 27.59
N GLY A 127 6.53 25.64 26.27
CA GLY A 127 7.75 25.32 25.52
C GLY A 127 7.42 24.72 24.16
N SER A 128 8.29 23.88 23.63
CA SER A 128 8.09 23.28 22.30
C SER A 128 8.43 21.79 22.28
N LEU A 129 7.81 21.09 21.34
CA LEU A 129 8.08 19.70 20.99
C LEU A 129 8.54 19.66 19.53
N THR A 130 9.74 19.16 19.28
CA THR A 130 10.30 19.07 17.92
C THR A 130 10.46 17.61 17.52
N ILE A 131 9.85 17.23 16.39
CA ILE A 131 9.95 15.90 15.78
C ILE A 131 10.89 15.98 14.57
N LYS A 132 11.93 15.15 14.55
CA LYS A 132 12.88 15.05 13.43
C LYS A 132 12.91 13.63 12.87
N PRO A 133 12.85 13.41 11.54
CA PRO A 133 12.98 12.09 10.93
C PRO A 133 14.45 11.66 10.70
N SER A 134 15.41 12.56 10.92
CA SER A 134 16.82 12.38 10.59
C SER A 134 17.72 12.98 11.68
N GLY A 135 19.05 12.91 11.49
CA GLY A 135 20.01 13.47 12.44
C GLY A 135 20.36 12.57 13.63
N PHE A 136 20.20 11.25 13.49
CA PHE A 136 20.56 10.30 14.55
C PHE A 136 22.08 10.13 14.65
N VAL A 137 22.61 10.19 15.87
CA VAL A 137 24.04 10.02 16.18
C VAL A 137 24.42 8.58 16.57
N ASP A 138 23.43 7.69 16.68
CA ASP A 138 23.61 6.26 16.95
C ASP A 138 23.77 5.41 15.68
N SER A 139 24.16 6.05 14.57
CA SER A 139 24.38 5.36 13.29
C SER A 139 25.46 4.28 13.43
N LYS A 140 25.11 3.04 13.08
CA LYS A 140 26.01 1.90 13.11
C LYS A 140 26.59 1.66 11.72
N VAL A 141 27.90 1.46 11.64
CA VAL A 141 28.54 1.09 10.38
C VAL A 141 28.31 -0.40 10.13
N SER A 142 27.68 -0.74 9.00
CA SER A 142 27.49 -2.13 8.61
C SER A 142 28.78 -2.74 8.11
N LEU A 143 29.07 -3.97 8.55
CA LEU A 143 30.27 -4.71 8.13
C LEU A 143 30.27 -4.99 6.64
N SER A 144 29.12 -5.09 5.97
CA SER A 144 29.03 -5.31 4.52
C SER A 144 29.46 -4.09 3.70
N GLN A 145 29.44 -2.90 4.29
CA GLN A 145 29.79 -1.64 3.63
C GLN A 145 31.27 -1.29 3.78
N LEU A 146 31.97 -1.90 4.74
CA LEU A 146 33.40 -1.68 4.96
C LEU A 146 34.24 -2.13 3.77
N ASN A 147 35.50 -1.68 3.73
CA ASN A 147 36.49 -2.07 2.72
C ASN A 147 36.04 -1.72 1.29
N ASN A 148 35.45 -0.52 1.12
CA ASN A 148 34.87 -0.05 -0.16
C ASN A 148 33.74 -0.96 -0.67
N GLY A 149 32.90 -1.47 0.23
CA GLY A 149 31.78 -2.37 -0.10
C GLY A 149 32.17 -3.82 -0.39
N LEU A 150 33.44 -4.20 -0.16
CA LEU A 150 33.84 -5.62 -0.16
C LEU A 150 33.33 -6.35 1.10
N GLY A 151 33.08 -5.60 2.17
CA GLY A 151 32.58 -6.10 3.42
C GLY A 151 33.65 -6.71 4.33
N VAL A 152 33.19 -7.43 5.36
CA VAL A 152 34.01 -8.22 6.28
C VAL A 152 33.53 -9.67 6.22
N GLU A 153 34.45 -10.60 6.00
CA GLU A 153 34.13 -12.02 6.01
C GLU A 153 33.87 -12.52 7.44
N GLY A 154 32.74 -13.20 7.64
CA GLY A 154 32.37 -13.78 8.93
C GLY A 154 33.31 -14.94 9.32
N GLY A 155 33.93 -14.84 10.49
CA GLY A 155 34.87 -15.84 10.99
C GLY A 155 35.19 -15.64 12.47
N SER A 156 36.24 -16.29 12.96
CA SER A 156 36.64 -16.19 14.38
C SER A 156 38.07 -15.68 14.52
N ILE A 157 38.32 -14.93 15.60
CA ILE A 157 39.66 -14.41 15.94
C ILE A 157 40.04 -14.88 17.34
N ARG A 158 41.33 -14.98 17.64
CA ARG A 158 41.86 -15.20 18.98
C ARG A 158 42.57 -13.96 19.47
N LEU A 159 42.23 -13.53 20.68
CA LEU A 159 42.81 -12.39 21.37
C LEU A 159 43.67 -12.88 22.52
N THR A 160 44.86 -12.30 22.71
CA THR A 160 45.74 -12.57 23.85
C THR A 160 46.07 -11.27 24.57
N ASP A 161 45.78 -11.19 25.86
CA ASP A 161 46.11 -10.01 26.69
C ASP A 161 47.56 -10.04 27.20
N ARG A 162 47.96 -8.99 27.93
CA ARG A 162 49.32 -8.90 28.47
C ARG A 162 49.57 -9.74 29.71
N SER A 163 48.54 -10.34 30.30
CA SER A 163 48.68 -11.38 31.32
C SER A 163 49.02 -12.75 30.70
N GLY A 164 48.77 -12.91 29.40
CA GLY A 164 48.93 -14.15 28.65
C GLY A 164 47.66 -14.99 28.60
N ALA A 165 46.52 -14.49 29.08
CA ALA A 165 45.22 -15.11 28.87
C ALA A 165 44.79 -14.94 27.41
N SER A 166 44.01 -15.89 26.88
CA SER A 166 43.50 -15.80 25.51
C SER A 166 42.07 -16.26 25.40
N ALA A 167 41.29 -15.59 24.55
CA ALA A 167 39.91 -15.93 24.24
C ALA A 167 39.70 -16.03 22.72
N GLU A 168 38.84 -16.94 22.29
CA GLU A 168 38.35 -17.00 20.92
C GLU A 168 37.04 -16.22 20.82
N VAL A 169 36.93 -15.37 19.81
CA VAL A 169 35.76 -14.52 19.55
C VAL A 169 35.19 -14.92 18.20
N ASP A 170 33.94 -15.39 18.19
CA ASP A 170 33.21 -15.71 16.96
C ASP A 170 32.47 -14.47 16.45
N LEU A 171 32.85 -14.01 15.26
CA LEU A 171 32.28 -12.85 14.58
C LEU A 171 31.44 -13.25 13.35
N SER A 172 31.18 -14.55 13.15
CA SER A 172 30.37 -15.03 12.01
C SER A 172 28.94 -14.46 12.00
N GLN A 173 28.43 -14.10 13.18
CA GLN A 173 27.10 -13.50 13.35
C GLN A 173 27.15 -11.97 13.52
N ALA A 174 28.34 -11.36 13.59
CA ALA A 174 28.47 -9.91 13.65
C ALA A 174 28.00 -9.28 12.33
N ARG A 175 27.33 -8.13 12.40
CA ARG A 175 26.78 -7.42 11.23
C ARG A 175 27.16 -5.96 11.19
N THR A 176 27.46 -5.37 12.35
CA THR A 176 27.93 -4.00 12.50
C THR A 176 29.26 -3.96 13.23
N VAL A 177 29.97 -2.83 13.13
CA VAL A 177 31.19 -2.60 13.92
C VAL A 177 30.90 -2.69 15.42
N ASP A 178 29.74 -2.22 15.87
CA ASP A 178 29.31 -2.36 17.27
C ASP A 178 29.27 -3.81 17.73
N ASP A 179 28.72 -4.72 16.91
CA ASP A 179 28.65 -6.14 17.24
C ASP A 179 30.06 -6.73 17.40
N VAL A 180 31.02 -6.27 16.60
CA VAL A 180 32.43 -6.67 16.70
C VAL A 180 33.06 -6.16 17.98
N LEU A 181 32.91 -4.85 18.27
CA LEU A 181 33.46 -4.26 19.49
C LEU A 181 32.87 -4.91 20.74
N GLN A 182 31.56 -5.14 20.74
CA GLN A 182 30.88 -5.84 21.82
C GLN A 182 31.37 -7.27 21.97
N ALA A 183 31.46 -8.05 20.90
CA ALA A 183 31.94 -9.43 20.96
C ALA A 183 33.40 -9.52 21.48
N ILE A 184 34.24 -8.53 21.18
CA ILE A 184 35.59 -8.43 21.73
C ILE A 184 35.56 -8.06 23.22
N ASN A 185 34.74 -7.07 23.60
CA ASN A 185 34.62 -6.60 24.98
C ASN A 185 33.97 -7.63 25.93
N ASP A 186 33.07 -8.47 25.41
CA ASP A 186 32.39 -9.54 26.14
C ASP A 186 33.24 -10.81 26.25
N ALA A 187 34.38 -10.87 25.55
CA ALA A 187 35.29 -12.00 25.60
C ALA A 187 35.95 -12.10 26.99
N ASP A 188 36.14 -13.33 27.49
CA ASP A 188 36.77 -13.60 28.81
C ASP A 188 38.29 -13.40 28.77
N VAL A 189 38.73 -12.18 28.42
CA VAL A 189 40.11 -11.74 28.29
C VAL A 189 40.19 -10.26 28.67
N GLY A 190 41.28 -9.80 29.30
CA GLY A 190 41.39 -8.43 29.82
C GLY A 190 41.64 -7.37 28.76
N ILE A 191 40.92 -7.40 27.63
CA ILE A 191 41.05 -6.49 26.49
C ILE A 191 39.76 -5.71 26.31
N GLN A 192 39.90 -4.40 26.18
CA GLN A 192 38.83 -3.52 25.71
C GLN A 192 39.10 -3.13 24.25
N ALA A 193 38.12 -3.33 23.39
CA ALA A 193 38.05 -2.76 22.06
C ALA A 193 37.22 -1.47 22.05
N THR A 194 37.77 -0.45 21.41
CA THR A 194 37.12 0.83 21.11
C THR A 194 37.53 1.25 19.69
N THR A 195 37.14 2.44 19.26
CA THR A 195 37.62 3.05 18.02
C THR A 195 38.60 4.19 18.30
N SER A 196 39.50 4.45 17.36
CA SER A 196 40.34 5.64 17.37
C SER A 196 40.63 6.07 15.95
N GLY A 197 40.07 7.21 15.52
CA GLY A 197 40.36 7.81 14.22
C GLY A 197 40.14 6.85 13.03
N GLY A 198 38.99 6.18 12.99
CA GLY A 198 38.64 5.24 11.92
C GLY A 198 39.35 3.87 12.00
N LYS A 199 39.94 3.54 13.16
CA LYS A 199 40.57 2.23 13.44
C LYS A 199 39.92 1.57 14.64
N ILE A 200 39.98 0.24 14.72
CA ILE A 200 39.71 -0.47 15.97
C ILE A 200 40.97 -0.39 16.84
N LYS A 201 40.81 0.07 18.08
CA LYS A 201 41.86 0.18 19.07
C LYS A 201 41.64 -0.85 20.17
N LEU A 202 42.69 -1.59 20.51
CA LEU A 202 42.68 -2.54 21.61
C LEU A 202 43.48 -1.99 22.80
N ILE A 203 42.93 -2.14 24.00
CA ILE A 203 43.50 -1.68 25.26
C ILE A 203 43.52 -2.84 26.25
N ASP A 204 44.70 -3.19 26.75
CA ASP A 204 44.85 -4.14 27.86
C ASP A 204 44.49 -3.46 29.18
N GLN A 205 43.52 -4.04 29.89
CA GLN A 205 43.05 -3.57 31.20
C GLN A 205 43.75 -4.31 32.36
N THR A 206 44.61 -5.29 32.08
CA THR A 206 45.24 -6.11 33.12
C THR A 206 46.37 -5.39 33.84
N GLY A 207 47.02 -4.42 33.17
CA GLY A 207 48.19 -3.72 33.70
C GLY A 207 49.45 -4.60 33.82
N GLN A 208 49.42 -5.80 33.23
CA GLN A 208 50.53 -6.76 33.28
C GLN A 208 51.47 -6.61 32.07
N SER A 209 52.58 -7.34 32.08
CA SER A 209 53.59 -7.31 31.01
C SER A 209 54.23 -8.68 30.78
N ILE A 210 53.44 -9.75 30.95
CA ILE A 210 53.88 -11.14 30.85
C ILE A 210 53.92 -11.60 29.39
N SER A 211 52.94 -11.16 28.60
CA SER A 211 52.81 -11.44 27.17
C SER A 211 52.65 -10.16 26.36
N ASN A 212 52.77 -10.27 25.04
CA ASN A 212 52.36 -9.24 24.12
C ASN A 212 50.83 -9.24 23.96
N LEU A 213 50.26 -8.08 23.69
CA LEU A 213 48.88 -7.94 23.21
C LEU A 213 48.84 -8.45 21.76
N LYS A 214 48.05 -9.48 21.49
CA LYS A 214 48.08 -10.23 20.22
C LYS A 214 46.69 -10.49 19.66
N VAL A 215 46.56 -10.44 18.33
CA VAL A 215 45.39 -10.89 17.58
C VAL A 215 45.80 -11.95 16.56
N GLU A 216 45.11 -13.10 16.54
CA GLU A 216 45.33 -14.18 15.59
C GLU A 216 44.04 -14.51 14.82
N GLN A 217 44.14 -14.69 13.50
CA GLN A 217 43.02 -15.19 12.70
C GLN A 217 42.83 -16.70 12.96
N LEU A 218 41.58 -17.15 13.08
CA LEU A 218 41.22 -18.57 13.13
C LEU A 218 40.47 -18.96 11.85
N GLY A 219 40.71 -20.18 11.37
CA GLY A 219 40.06 -20.71 10.17
C GLY A 219 40.65 -20.20 8.85
N THR A 220 39.83 -20.19 7.80
CA THR A 220 40.21 -19.76 6.44
C THR A 220 39.72 -18.36 6.08
N ALA A 221 38.85 -17.76 6.90
CA ALA A 221 38.31 -16.42 6.67
C ALA A 221 39.38 -15.34 6.92
N GLU A 222 39.22 -14.18 6.28
CA GLU A 222 40.13 -13.02 6.43
C GLU A 222 39.62 -11.97 7.45
N THR A 223 38.72 -12.36 8.37
CA THR A 223 38.02 -11.49 9.33
C THR A 223 38.92 -10.47 10.06
N ALA A 224 40.06 -10.88 10.62
CA ALA A 224 40.99 -10.00 11.33
C ALA A 224 41.67 -9.01 10.38
N ALA A 225 41.91 -9.37 9.12
CA ALA A 225 42.49 -8.48 8.13
C ALA A 225 41.46 -7.45 7.67
N ASP A 226 40.24 -7.89 7.39
CA ASP A 226 39.11 -7.04 7.00
C ASP A 226 38.73 -6.02 8.08
N LEU A 227 38.94 -6.36 9.36
CA LEU A 227 38.75 -5.48 10.52
C LEU A 227 40.00 -4.66 10.89
N GLY A 228 41.07 -4.74 10.10
CA GLY A 228 42.31 -4.02 10.36
C GLY A 228 43.11 -4.52 11.59
N LEU A 229 42.72 -5.62 12.23
CA LEU A 229 43.37 -6.16 13.43
C LEU A 229 44.51 -7.15 13.13
N HIS A 230 44.70 -7.54 11.87
CA HIS A 230 45.72 -8.51 11.48
C HIS A 230 47.15 -8.01 11.76
N GLY A 231 47.99 -8.89 12.32
CA GLY A 231 49.40 -8.62 12.57
C GLY A 231 49.70 -7.91 13.89
N ILE A 232 48.68 -7.67 14.73
CA ILE A 232 48.87 -7.15 16.09
C ILE A 232 49.61 -8.20 16.93
N ASP A 233 50.85 -7.90 17.30
CA ASP A 233 51.67 -8.62 18.28
C ASP A 233 52.65 -7.60 18.89
N VAL A 234 52.19 -6.87 19.92
CA VAL A 234 52.92 -5.73 20.46
C VAL A 234 53.15 -5.83 21.96
N ALA A 235 54.35 -5.40 22.38
CA ALA A 235 54.69 -5.21 23.78
C ALA A 235 54.16 -3.88 24.34
N SER A 236 52.99 -3.39 23.88
CA SER A 236 52.28 -2.21 24.42
C SER A 236 50.96 -2.60 25.09
N SER A 237 50.46 -1.78 26.04
CA SER A 237 49.12 -1.93 26.65
C SER A 237 48.00 -1.33 25.80
N SER A 238 48.34 -0.65 24.72
CA SER A 238 47.37 -0.18 23.73
C SER A 238 47.97 -0.20 22.34
N VAL A 239 47.13 -0.52 21.35
CA VAL A 239 47.50 -0.60 19.94
C VAL A 239 46.30 -0.23 19.08
N ASP A 240 46.55 0.62 18.09
CA ASP A 240 45.58 0.88 17.03
C ASP A 240 45.77 -0.16 15.92
N GLY A 241 44.66 -0.62 15.34
CA GLY A 241 44.68 -1.43 14.14
C GLY A 241 45.15 -0.66 12.90
N ASN A 242 45.00 -1.30 11.75
CA ASN A 242 45.21 -0.69 10.45
C ASN A 242 43.98 0.13 10.04
N ASP A 243 44.18 1.09 9.13
CA ASP A 243 43.11 1.90 8.55
C ASP A 243 42.10 1.00 7.82
N ILE A 244 40.82 1.20 8.13
CA ILE A 244 39.69 0.53 7.47
C ILE A 244 39.07 1.54 6.50
N PRO A 245 39.02 1.27 5.18
CA PRO A 245 38.32 2.14 4.24
C PRO A 245 36.84 2.24 4.59
N LEU A 246 36.39 3.46 4.85
CA LEU A 246 35.00 3.79 5.16
C LEU A 246 34.25 4.18 3.87
N PRO A 247 32.93 3.94 3.81
CA PRO A 247 32.07 4.49 2.76
C PRO A 247 32.11 6.02 2.71
N ASP A 248 31.82 6.60 1.54
CA ASP A 248 31.66 8.05 1.39
C ASP A 248 30.58 8.58 2.35
N GLY A 249 30.87 9.66 3.06
CA GLY A 249 29.98 10.26 4.06
C GLY A 249 30.03 9.61 5.45
N VAL A 250 30.81 8.54 5.64
CA VAL A 250 31.05 7.93 6.95
C VAL A 250 32.45 8.28 7.43
N ASP A 251 32.54 9.16 8.43
CA ASP A 251 33.81 9.66 8.95
C ASP A 251 34.28 8.95 10.24
N SER A 252 33.49 8.01 10.75
CA SER A 252 33.77 7.27 11.99
C SER A 252 33.35 5.80 11.87
N LEU A 253 34.14 4.91 12.46
CA LEU A 253 33.80 3.47 12.56
C LEU A 253 32.68 3.18 13.56
N ASN A 254 32.53 4.03 14.57
CA ASN A 254 31.57 3.83 15.64
C ASN A 254 31.03 5.17 16.14
N GLY A 255 29.72 5.37 15.98
CA GLY A 255 29.00 6.61 16.32
C GLY A 255 29.27 7.76 15.37
N ALA A 256 28.49 8.82 15.49
CA ALA A 256 28.65 10.03 14.68
C ALA A 256 30.04 10.68 14.83
N SER A 257 30.60 11.14 13.72
CA SER A 257 31.82 11.94 13.71
C SER A 257 31.55 13.32 14.30
N LEU A 258 32.45 13.81 15.15
CA LEU A 258 32.30 15.14 15.77
C LEU A 258 32.35 16.28 14.75
N SER A 259 32.94 16.04 13.58
CA SER A 259 32.96 17.01 12.47
C SER A 259 31.61 17.12 11.74
N GLN A 260 30.76 16.11 11.82
CA GLN A 260 29.44 16.07 11.19
C GLN A 260 28.35 16.67 12.10
N LEU A 261 28.66 16.93 13.37
CA LEU A 261 27.77 17.58 14.32
C LEU A 261 27.75 19.11 14.13
N GLY A 262 26.81 19.81 14.76
CA GLY A 262 26.65 21.26 14.60
C GLY A 262 26.30 21.67 13.17
N GLY A 263 25.51 20.84 12.48
CA GLY A 263 25.12 21.02 11.09
C GLY A 263 26.25 20.84 10.08
N GLY A 264 27.30 20.08 10.43
CA GLY A 264 28.46 19.86 9.58
C GLY A 264 29.59 20.88 9.77
N ASN A 265 29.44 21.81 10.72
CA ASN A 265 30.49 22.75 11.11
C ASN A 265 31.44 22.17 12.17
N GLY A 266 31.06 21.04 12.76
CA GLY A 266 31.70 20.44 13.92
C GLY A 266 31.41 21.19 15.22
N LEU A 267 31.78 20.58 16.35
CA LEU A 267 31.57 21.13 17.69
C LEU A 267 32.66 22.12 18.16
N GLY A 268 33.47 22.65 17.23
CA GLY A 268 34.63 23.47 17.57
C GLY A 268 35.78 22.67 18.18
N THR A 269 36.67 23.34 18.92
CA THR A 269 37.79 22.67 19.61
C THR A 269 37.35 22.24 20.99
N LEU A 270 37.27 20.94 21.24
CA LEU A 270 36.96 20.38 22.56
C LEU A 270 38.21 20.31 23.43
N THR A 271 38.07 20.52 24.74
CA THR A 271 39.16 20.41 25.71
C THR A 271 38.85 19.42 26.83
N SER A 272 38.58 19.90 28.03
CA SER A 272 38.29 19.08 29.22
C SER A 272 36.90 19.37 29.76
N LEU A 273 36.22 18.30 30.15
CA LEU A 273 34.90 18.32 30.77
C LEU A 273 35.05 18.11 32.27
N ASP A 274 34.54 19.03 33.07
CA ASP A 274 34.52 18.93 34.53
C ASP A 274 33.16 18.38 34.97
N ILE A 275 33.17 17.16 35.52
CA ILE A 275 31.97 16.50 36.06
C ILE A 275 32.11 16.39 37.56
N GLN A 276 31.06 16.79 38.29
CA GLN A 276 30.89 16.56 39.71
C GLN A 276 29.61 15.75 39.97
N THR A 277 29.74 14.60 40.63
CA THR A 277 28.64 13.75 41.07
C THR A 277 27.99 14.27 42.36
N GLY A 278 26.76 13.85 42.64
CA GLY A 278 25.98 14.23 43.81
C GLY A 278 26.58 13.80 45.14
N ASP A 279 27.54 12.87 45.16
CA ASP A 279 28.34 12.55 46.36
C ASP A 279 29.50 13.53 46.61
N GLY A 280 29.73 14.48 45.70
CA GLY A 280 30.77 15.50 45.73
C GLY A 280 32.10 15.06 45.08
N THR A 281 32.18 13.85 44.51
CA THR A 281 33.33 13.42 43.72
C THR A 281 33.38 14.20 42.41
N SER A 282 34.57 14.61 41.97
CA SER A 282 34.73 15.33 40.70
C SER A 282 35.96 14.85 39.94
N ALA A 283 35.87 14.88 38.61
CA ALA A 283 36.98 14.63 37.71
C ALA A 283 36.93 15.58 36.52
N SER A 284 38.11 15.90 36.00
CA SER A 284 38.28 16.60 34.73
C SER A 284 38.66 15.57 33.68
N ILE A 285 37.79 15.37 32.69
CA ILE A 285 37.92 14.39 31.61
C ILE A 285 38.44 15.08 30.36
N ASP A 286 39.57 14.64 29.83
CA ASP A 286 40.10 15.15 28.55
C ASP A 286 39.38 14.48 27.37
N VAL A 287 38.73 15.29 26.54
CA VAL A 287 38.01 14.86 25.32
C VAL A 287 38.62 15.49 24.06
N SER A 288 39.75 16.21 24.17
CA SER A 288 40.39 16.92 23.06
C SER A 288 40.91 16.01 21.94
N GLY A 289 41.18 14.74 22.26
CA GLY A 289 41.60 13.72 21.30
C GLY A 289 40.46 12.94 20.64
N ALA A 290 39.20 13.20 21.02
CA ALA A 290 38.06 12.49 20.47
C ALA A 290 37.74 12.96 19.05
N THR A 291 37.36 12.01 18.20
CA THR A 291 36.95 12.21 16.80
C THR A 291 35.51 11.77 16.55
N SER A 292 34.95 10.93 17.42
CA SER A 292 33.56 10.50 17.38
C SER A 292 32.85 10.71 18.72
N LEU A 293 31.52 10.72 18.68
CA LEU A 293 30.70 10.84 19.89
C LEU A 293 30.89 9.65 20.85
N ASN A 294 31.14 8.45 20.32
CA ASN A 294 31.38 7.28 21.15
C ASN A 294 32.75 7.33 21.85
N GLU A 295 33.77 7.94 21.25
CA GLU A 295 35.04 8.21 21.94
C GLU A 295 34.86 9.19 23.12
N VAL A 296 33.95 10.16 23.00
CA VAL A 296 33.56 11.05 24.13
C VAL A 296 32.84 10.26 25.22
N ILE A 297 31.90 9.39 24.85
CA ILE A 297 31.19 8.51 25.81
C ILE A 297 32.17 7.60 26.55
N ASP A 298 33.10 6.99 25.82
CA ASP A 298 34.13 6.12 26.39
C ASP A 298 35.05 6.88 27.35
N ALA A 299 35.43 8.13 27.01
CA ALA A 299 36.23 8.98 27.90
C ALA A 299 35.49 9.31 29.20
N ILE A 300 34.18 9.59 29.15
CA ILE A 300 33.37 9.88 30.34
C ILE A 300 33.20 8.62 31.19
N ASN A 301 32.84 7.48 30.58
CA ASN A 301 32.67 6.21 31.29
C ASN A 301 33.99 5.67 31.85
N GLY A 302 35.12 5.97 31.19
CA GLY A 302 36.47 5.61 31.62
C GLY A 302 37.08 6.57 32.65
N SER A 303 36.37 7.61 33.07
CA SER A 303 36.89 8.65 33.99
C SER A 303 37.15 8.15 35.41
N GLY A 304 36.56 7.02 35.80
CA GLY A 304 36.59 6.50 37.17
C GLY A 304 35.57 7.16 38.10
N LEU A 305 34.70 8.04 37.58
CA LEU A 305 33.52 8.52 38.28
C LEU A 305 32.39 7.48 38.23
N ASP A 306 31.52 7.51 39.24
CA ASP A 306 30.28 6.71 39.29
C ASP A 306 29.20 7.34 38.39
N VAL A 307 29.47 7.43 37.08
CA VAL A 307 28.57 7.96 36.05
C VAL A 307 28.41 6.99 34.89
N ILE A 308 27.30 7.10 34.18
CA ILE A 308 27.02 6.35 32.96
C ILE A 308 26.62 7.33 31.85
N ALA A 309 27.49 7.51 30.88
CA ALA A 309 27.24 8.21 29.63
C ALA A 309 26.78 7.25 28.54
N ARG A 310 25.78 7.68 27.75
CA ARG A 310 25.28 6.98 26.56
C ARG A 310 24.59 7.97 25.62
N ILE A 311 24.22 7.54 24.43
CA ILE A 311 23.32 8.33 23.56
C ILE A 311 21.94 8.43 24.22
N ASN A 312 21.29 9.58 24.11
CA ASN A 312 19.96 9.83 24.66
C ASN A 312 18.89 8.96 23.97
N ASP A 313 17.69 8.86 24.57
CA ASP A 313 16.65 7.96 24.07
C ASP A 313 16.08 8.44 22.71
N ALA A 314 16.21 9.74 22.41
CA ALA A 314 15.86 10.37 21.13
C ALA A 314 16.88 10.05 20.00
N GLY A 315 18.10 9.64 20.35
CA GLY A 315 19.12 9.19 19.42
C GLY A 315 19.93 10.30 18.75
N ASN A 316 19.90 11.55 19.24
CA ASN A 316 20.53 12.72 18.62
C ASN A 316 21.49 13.50 19.56
N GLY A 317 21.61 13.07 20.82
CA GLY A 317 22.43 13.75 21.83
C GLY A 317 22.96 12.79 22.89
N LEU A 318 23.61 13.32 23.91
CA LEU A 318 24.16 12.54 25.03
C LEU A 318 23.19 12.48 26.20
N ARG A 319 23.27 11.42 27.00
CA ARG A 319 22.62 11.30 28.29
C ARG A 319 23.63 10.82 29.30
N ILE A 320 23.76 11.54 30.41
CA ILE A 320 24.68 11.18 31.49
C ILE A 320 23.85 10.97 32.76
N ARG A 321 24.06 9.83 33.41
CA ARG A 321 23.42 9.46 34.66
C ARG A 321 24.44 9.34 35.77
N ASP A 322 24.23 10.06 36.85
CA ASP A 322 24.91 9.85 38.12
C ASP A 322 24.36 8.59 38.82
N VAL A 323 25.26 7.69 39.22
CA VAL A 323 24.93 6.47 39.98
C VAL A 323 25.60 6.41 41.34
N SER A 324 26.26 7.50 41.77
CA SER A 324 26.88 7.64 43.10
C SER A 324 25.85 7.62 44.24
N GLY A 325 24.62 8.07 43.97
CA GLY A 325 23.52 8.13 44.94
C GLY A 325 23.68 9.21 46.02
N GLY A 326 24.56 10.18 45.83
CA GLY A 326 24.75 11.29 46.76
C GLY A 326 23.66 12.37 46.63
N PRO A 327 23.31 13.10 47.71
CA PRO A 327 22.21 14.07 47.72
C PRO A 327 22.62 15.48 47.22
N GLY A 328 23.85 15.66 46.75
CA GLY A 328 24.39 16.92 46.25
C GLY A 328 23.94 17.24 44.83
N THR A 329 24.50 18.32 44.29
CA THR A 329 24.24 18.75 42.91
C THR A 329 25.08 17.94 41.95
N PHE A 330 24.43 17.37 40.93
CA PHE A 330 25.10 16.81 39.76
C PHE A 330 25.39 17.94 38.77
N GLU A 331 26.67 18.18 38.50
CA GLU A 331 27.13 19.31 37.69
C GLU A 331 28.07 18.83 36.59
N ILE A 332 27.81 19.29 35.36
CA ILE A 332 28.64 19.06 34.18
C ILE A 332 28.96 20.44 33.61
N SER A 333 30.23 20.78 33.56
CA SER A 333 30.71 22.09 33.13
C SER A 333 32.04 21.98 32.39
N SER A 334 32.51 23.10 31.83
CA SER A 334 33.84 23.20 31.21
C SER A 334 34.36 24.62 31.39
N ALA A 335 35.69 24.79 31.30
CA ALA A 335 36.31 26.11 31.33
C ALA A 335 36.07 26.91 30.04
N ASP A 336 35.79 26.22 28.94
CA ASP A 336 35.40 26.74 27.63
C ASP A 336 33.97 26.30 27.27
N ASP A 337 33.61 26.32 25.99
CA ASP A 337 32.28 25.92 25.52
C ASP A 337 32.11 24.40 25.34
N THR A 338 33.09 23.55 25.69
CA THR A 338 33.07 22.09 25.46
C THR A 338 31.77 21.43 25.96
N ALA A 339 31.35 21.70 27.20
CA ALA A 339 30.14 21.13 27.78
C ALA A 339 28.88 21.60 27.05
N THR A 340 28.84 22.87 26.62
CA THR A 340 27.72 23.45 25.88
C THR A 340 27.68 22.94 24.44
N SER A 341 28.83 22.83 23.77
CA SER A 341 28.94 22.26 22.42
C SER A 341 28.57 20.77 22.38
N LEU A 342 28.84 20.02 23.46
CA LEU A 342 28.36 18.65 23.64
C LEU A 342 26.90 18.57 24.12
N GLY A 343 26.22 19.71 24.30
CA GLY A 343 24.81 19.78 24.70
C GLY A 343 24.52 19.26 26.11
N ILE A 344 25.53 19.11 26.99
CA ILE A 344 25.41 18.46 28.30
C ILE A 344 25.73 19.37 29.49
N ALA A 345 26.00 20.65 29.25
CA ALA A 345 26.22 21.63 30.32
C ALA A 345 24.97 21.72 31.21
N ALA A 346 25.09 21.32 32.48
CA ALA A 346 23.95 21.22 33.38
C ALA A 346 24.37 21.34 34.85
N SER A 347 23.45 21.85 35.67
CA SER A 347 23.55 21.85 37.13
C SER A 347 22.18 21.50 37.69
N THR A 348 22.01 20.28 38.20
CA THR A 348 20.72 19.73 38.62
C THR A 348 20.83 18.93 39.90
N THR A 349 19.69 18.72 40.57
CA THR A 349 19.54 17.75 41.67
C THR A 349 19.05 16.38 41.19
N ASP A 350 18.71 16.25 39.91
CA ASP A 350 18.32 14.99 39.32
C ASP A 350 19.55 14.14 38.97
N ASP A 351 19.40 12.83 39.07
CA ASP A 351 20.47 11.88 38.75
C ASP A 351 20.76 11.80 37.24
N ILE A 352 19.99 12.46 36.38
CA ILE A 352 20.04 12.31 34.92
C ILE A 352 20.07 13.68 34.27
N VAL A 353 21.06 13.88 33.40
CA VAL A 353 21.12 14.98 32.45
C VAL A 353 20.88 14.39 31.05
N VAL A 354 19.82 14.86 30.39
CA VAL A 354 19.56 14.59 28.98
C VAL A 354 20.05 15.79 28.20
N GLY A 355 21.03 15.57 27.33
CA GLY A 355 21.62 16.61 26.51
C GLY A 355 20.76 17.00 25.31
N GLU A 356 21.06 18.17 24.78
CA GLU A 356 20.41 18.77 23.62
C GLU A 356 20.72 18.00 22.32
N ASP A 357 19.98 18.35 21.26
CA ASP A 357 20.23 17.85 19.91
C ASP A 357 21.57 18.38 19.38
N LEU A 358 22.47 17.47 19.01
CA LEU A 358 23.80 17.83 18.49
C LEU A 358 23.79 18.25 17.03
N ASN A 359 22.62 18.28 16.38
CA ASN A 359 22.42 18.67 14.99
C ASN A 359 23.37 17.93 14.05
N PHE A 360 23.26 16.60 14.03
CA PHE A 360 23.99 15.80 13.06
C PHE A 360 23.56 16.18 11.64
N GLN A 361 24.53 16.45 10.76
CA GLN A 361 24.28 16.82 9.38
C GLN A 361 23.65 15.65 8.61
N SER A 362 22.34 15.72 8.41
CA SER A 362 21.59 14.75 7.59
C SER A 362 21.53 15.15 6.11
N VAL A 363 21.72 16.43 5.80
CA VAL A 363 21.60 16.99 4.46
C VAL A 363 22.91 17.63 3.99
N THR A 364 23.34 17.24 2.79
CA THR A 364 24.47 17.82 2.06
C THR A 364 24.01 18.35 0.70
N LEU A 365 24.91 18.98 -0.05
CA LEU A 365 24.62 19.43 -1.42
C LEU A 365 24.33 18.26 -2.38
N GLU A 366 24.83 17.06 -2.08
CA GLU A 366 24.63 15.86 -2.91
C GLU A 366 23.38 15.07 -2.53
N THR A 367 22.75 15.38 -1.39
CA THR A 367 21.52 14.72 -0.94
C THR A 367 20.41 14.92 -1.97
N LYS A 368 19.79 13.82 -2.40
CA LYS A 368 18.70 13.88 -3.37
C LYS A 368 17.41 14.36 -2.71
N LEU A 369 16.66 15.16 -3.44
CA LEU A 369 15.34 15.64 -3.03
C LEU A 369 14.32 14.51 -2.84
N SER A 370 14.54 13.34 -3.45
CA SER A 370 13.72 12.14 -3.27
C SER A 370 14.02 11.40 -1.97
N GLU A 371 15.18 11.62 -1.35
CA GLU A 371 15.60 10.92 -0.13
C GLU A 371 15.15 11.65 1.15
N LEU A 372 14.81 12.94 1.03
CA LEU A 372 14.28 13.76 2.12
C LEU A 372 12.95 13.24 2.65
N ASN A 373 12.58 13.70 3.85
CA ASN A 373 11.31 13.37 4.52
C ASN A 373 11.11 11.87 4.69
N SER A 374 12.10 11.17 5.26
CA SER A 374 12.07 9.71 5.40
C SER A 374 11.86 8.99 4.05
N GLY A 375 12.44 9.50 2.95
CA GLY A 375 12.31 8.94 1.62
C GLY A 375 10.97 9.14 0.92
N ASP A 376 10.07 9.99 1.43
CA ASP A 376 8.90 10.45 0.65
C ASP A 376 9.28 11.49 -0.42
N GLY A 377 10.44 12.13 -0.23
CA GLY A 377 10.89 13.24 -1.02
C GLY A 377 10.03 14.49 -0.83
N VAL A 378 10.14 15.41 -1.79
CA VAL A 378 9.43 16.70 -1.78
C VAL A 378 8.40 16.85 -2.91
N GLY A 379 8.25 15.82 -3.75
CA GLY A 379 7.39 15.83 -4.93
C GLY A 379 7.94 16.65 -6.11
N THR A 380 7.17 16.78 -7.19
CA THR A 380 7.59 17.37 -8.48
C THR A 380 6.89 18.71 -8.80
N GLY A 381 6.47 19.45 -7.77
CA GLY A 381 5.72 20.70 -7.91
C GLY A 381 6.56 21.95 -8.18
N SER A 382 5.93 23.10 -8.00
CA SER A 382 6.56 24.42 -8.13
C SER A 382 6.17 25.33 -6.97
N PHE A 383 7.05 26.26 -6.63
CA PHE A 383 6.79 27.27 -5.61
C PHE A 383 7.36 28.63 -6.06
N THR A 384 6.85 29.70 -5.45
CA THR A 384 7.31 31.06 -5.71
C THR A 384 7.95 31.65 -4.47
N ILE A 385 9.02 32.40 -4.68
CA ILE A 385 9.70 33.20 -3.67
C ILE A 385 9.46 34.67 -4.01
N ARG A 386 9.03 35.45 -3.02
CA ARG A 386 8.87 36.89 -3.13
C ARG A 386 9.76 37.59 -2.10
N ASP A 387 10.65 38.45 -2.54
CA ASP A 387 11.56 39.22 -1.67
C ASP A 387 10.87 40.43 -1.02
N SER A 388 11.61 41.14 -0.17
CA SER A 388 11.18 42.37 0.50
C SER A 388 10.97 43.56 -0.45
N ASN A 389 11.56 43.58 -1.65
CA ASN A 389 11.29 44.59 -2.69
C ASN A 389 10.07 44.26 -3.55
N GLY A 390 9.49 43.08 -3.38
CA GLY A 390 8.33 42.58 -4.12
C GLY A 390 8.65 41.94 -5.47
N ALA A 391 9.91 41.69 -5.79
CA ALA A 391 10.33 40.82 -6.89
C ALA A 391 9.89 39.38 -6.59
N VAL A 392 9.44 38.66 -7.62
CA VAL A 392 8.94 37.29 -7.50
C VAL A 392 9.69 36.39 -8.48
N GLY A 393 10.28 35.32 -7.96
CA GLY A 393 10.88 34.23 -8.73
C GLY A 393 10.13 32.93 -8.50
N GLY A 394 10.13 32.04 -9.48
CA GLY A 394 9.46 30.75 -9.41
C GLY A 394 10.45 29.61 -9.65
N ILE A 395 10.34 28.55 -8.85
CA ILE A 395 11.10 27.32 -8.98
C ILE A 395 10.13 26.20 -9.35
N ASN A 396 10.51 25.37 -10.32
CA ASN A 396 9.73 24.21 -10.76
C ASN A 396 10.66 23.00 -10.86
N LEU A 397 10.46 22.01 -9.99
CA LEU A 397 11.34 20.83 -9.90
C LEU A 397 11.20 19.93 -11.14
N ALA A 398 9.99 19.83 -11.71
CA ALA A 398 9.75 18.96 -12.86
C ALA A 398 10.37 19.48 -14.17
N VAL A 399 10.47 20.80 -14.33
CA VAL A 399 10.97 21.42 -15.58
C VAL A 399 12.47 21.68 -15.52
N SER A 400 13.01 21.96 -14.34
CA SER A 400 14.40 22.39 -14.18
C SER A 400 15.38 21.26 -13.88
N GLU A 401 14.95 19.98 -13.93
CA GLU A 401 15.79 18.80 -13.64
C GLU A 401 16.54 18.92 -12.29
N ILE A 402 15.90 19.51 -11.29
CA ILE A 402 16.47 19.69 -9.95
C ILE A 402 16.34 18.37 -9.19
N GLU A 403 17.44 17.65 -8.98
CA GLU A 403 17.46 16.35 -8.32
C GLU A 403 18.05 16.40 -6.90
N THR A 404 18.98 17.33 -6.64
CA THR A 404 19.69 17.45 -5.37
C THR A 404 19.41 18.76 -4.65
N ILE A 405 19.78 18.82 -3.37
CA ILE A 405 19.76 20.06 -2.57
C ILE A 405 20.70 21.11 -3.16
N GLY A 406 21.85 20.70 -3.70
CA GLY A 406 22.78 21.60 -4.41
C GLY A 406 22.12 22.24 -5.63
N ASP A 407 21.46 21.44 -6.47
CA ASP A 407 20.74 21.94 -7.64
C ASP A 407 19.64 22.92 -7.24
N LEU A 408 18.94 22.65 -6.13
CA LEU A 408 17.88 23.51 -5.61
C LEU A 408 18.47 24.86 -5.16
N ILE A 409 19.56 24.83 -4.39
CA ILE A 409 20.24 26.05 -3.91
C ILE A 409 20.72 26.89 -5.09
N ASP A 410 21.36 26.27 -6.08
CA ASP A 410 21.83 26.95 -7.30
C ASP A 410 20.66 27.54 -8.09
N ALA A 411 19.55 26.81 -8.21
CA ALA A 411 18.35 27.28 -8.89
C ALA A 411 17.71 28.49 -8.19
N VAL A 412 17.66 28.50 -6.85
CA VAL A 412 17.16 29.66 -6.08
C VAL A 412 18.09 30.86 -6.25
N ASN A 413 19.40 30.65 -6.13
CA ASN A 413 20.41 31.71 -6.25
C ASN A 413 20.46 32.31 -7.67
N ALA A 414 20.05 31.55 -8.69
CA ALA A 414 19.96 32.01 -10.07
C ALA A 414 18.75 32.93 -10.37
N LEU A 415 17.80 33.10 -9.45
CA LEU A 415 16.57 33.88 -9.69
C LEU A 415 16.80 35.40 -9.82
N ASP A 416 17.92 35.94 -9.34
CA ASP A 416 18.27 37.37 -9.36
C ASP A 416 17.17 38.29 -8.76
N ILE A 417 16.53 37.82 -7.68
CA ILE A 417 15.47 38.54 -6.94
C ILE A 417 15.91 39.03 -5.56
N GLY A 418 17.21 39.13 -5.28
CA GLY A 418 17.71 39.58 -3.98
C GLY A 418 17.45 38.59 -2.84
N VAL A 419 17.61 37.29 -3.11
CA VAL A 419 17.59 36.22 -2.10
C VAL A 419 18.84 35.38 -2.24
N GLU A 420 19.27 34.77 -1.13
CA GLU A 420 20.40 33.83 -1.07
C GLU A 420 19.97 32.55 -0.36
N ALA A 421 20.14 31.41 -1.02
CA ALA A 421 19.91 30.09 -0.50
C ALA A 421 21.24 29.44 -0.08
N ALA A 422 21.22 28.75 1.07
CA ALA A 422 22.33 27.96 1.59
C ALA A 422 21.80 26.78 2.41
N LEU A 423 22.66 25.85 2.82
CA LEU A 423 22.31 24.87 3.84
C LEU A 423 22.01 25.58 5.16
N ASN A 424 21.02 25.10 5.92
CA ASN A 424 20.70 25.67 7.21
C ASN A 424 21.75 25.33 8.29
N GLU A 425 21.77 26.08 9.39
CA GLU A 425 22.74 25.87 10.47
C GLU A 425 22.57 24.52 11.19
N ALA A 426 21.37 23.94 11.14
CA ALA A 426 21.10 22.61 11.71
C ALA A 426 21.63 21.46 10.84
N GLY A 427 21.99 21.71 9.58
CA GLY A 427 22.45 20.70 8.62
C GLY A 427 21.36 19.72 8.18
N ASP A 428 20.09 20.09 8.30
CA ASP A 428 18.92 19.24 7.99
C ASP A 428 17.99 19.87 6.93
N GLY A 429 18.43 20.92 6.24
CA GLY A 429 17.60 21.60 5.27
C GLY A 429 18.28 22.81 4.62
N VAL A 430 17.46 23.72 4.09
CA VAL A 430 17.88 24.89 3.31
C VAL A 430 17.37 26.15 3.99
N VAL A 431 18.21 27.17 4.12
CA VAL A 431 17.82 28.52 4.52
C VAL A 431 17.77 29.43 3.30
N ILE A 432 16.75 30.28 3.22
CA ILE A 432 16.64 31.33 2.22
C ILE A 432 16.62 32.68 2.95
N THR A 433 17.64 33.49 2.69
CA THR A 433 17.86 34.80 3.30
C THR A 433 17.51 35.90 2.30
N ASP A 434 16.74 36.89 2.75
CA ASP A 434 16.46 38.09 1.96
C ASP A 434 17.64 39.07 2.02
N THR A 435 18.23 39.37 0.86
CA THR A 435 19.36 40.32 0.71
C THR A 435 18.93 41.62 0.00
N ALA A 436 17.65 41.75 -0.34
CA ALA A 436 17.11 42.84 -1.15
C ALA A 436 16.93 44.16 -0.38
N GLY A 437 16.80 44.09 0.95
CA GLY A 437 16.75 45.25 1.86
C GLY A 437 15.50 46.13 1.73
N GLY A 438 14.39 45.56 1.25
CA GLY A 438 13.10 46.23 1.11
C GLY A 438 12.30 46.29 2.41
N ALA A 439 11.03 46.69 2.31
CA ALA A 439 10.12 46.83 3.46
C ALA A 439 9.00 45.76 3.53
N SER A 440 8.86 44.92 2.50
CA SER A 440 7.90 43.82 2.49
C SER A 440 8.49 42.58 3.18
N SER A 441 7.65 41.62 3.57
CA SER A 441 8.12 40.32 4.05
C SER A 441 8.63 39.44 2.91
N LEU A 442 9.66 38.64 3.22
CA LEU A 442 10.02 37.48 2.42
C LEU A 442 8.85 36.49 2.50
N LYS A 443 8.39 35.99 1.35
CA LYS A 443 7.28 35.05 1.28
C LYS A 443 7.56 33.92 0.31
N ILE A 444 7.45 32.69 0.79
CA ILE A 444 7.56 31.48 -0.02
C ILE A 444 6.23 30.75 0.00
N THR A 445 5.68 30.47 -1.18
CA THR A 445 4.40 29.78 -1.32
C THR A 445 4.45 28.74 -2.42
N ASP A 446 3.91 27.57 -2.12
CA ASP A 446 3.58 26.57 -3.13
C ASP A 446 2.63 27.11 -4.20
N THR A 447 2.81 26.61 -5.43
CA THR A 447 1.98 26.96 -6.59
C THR A 447 1.18 25.76 -7.07
N GLY A 448 -0.11 25.96 -7.31
CA GLY A 448 -1.01 24.89 -7.73
C GLY A 448 -1.36 23.94 -6.58
N GLU A 449 -1.39 22.64 -6.86
CA GLU A 449 -1.66 21.57 -5.88
C GLU A 449 -0.39 20.95 -5.29
N GLY A 450 0.80 21.36 -5.77
CA GLY A 450 2.07 20.88 -5.25
C GLY A 450 2.35 21.37 -3.83
N LYS A 451 3.13 20.60 -3.06
CA LYS A 451 3.51 20.91 -1.67
C LYS A 451 5.04 20.96 -1.48
N VAL A 452 5.80 21.32 -2.52
CA VAL A 452 7.27 21.28 -2.49
C VAL A 452 7.84 22.18 -1.40
N ALA A 453 7.41 23.44 -1.34
CA ALA A 453 7.91 24.37 -0.33
C ALA A 453 7.50 23.93 1.09
N ALA A 454 6.28 23.41 1.26
CA ALA A 454 5.84 22.84 2.55
C ALA A 454 6.66 21.59 2.94
N SER A 455 6.92 20.67 2.01
CA SER A 455 7.74 19.47 2.23
C SER A 455 9.21 19.78 2.49
N LEU A 456 9.73 20.91 2.00
CA LEU A 456 11.05 21.44 2.34
C LEU A 456 11.08 22.21 3.67
N GLY A 457 9.93 22.43 4.31
CA GLY A 457 9.81 23.31 5.48
C GLY A 457 10.00 24.80 5.18
N LEU A 458 10.03 25.21 3.90
CA LEU A 458 10.29 26.58 3.46
C LEU A 458 9.02 27.44 3.30
N ALA A 459 7.84 26.81 3.23
CA ALA A 459 6.58 27.55 3.03
C ALA A 459 6.28 28.46 4.24
N GLY A 460 6.18 29.77 4.01
CA GLY A 460 5.98 30.71 5.11
C GLY A 460 6.21 32.17 4.72
N THR A 461 6.19 33.02 5.75
CA THR A 461 6.50 34.44 5.65
C THR A 461 7.48 34.82 6.75
N ALA A 462 8.54 35.55 6.40
CA ALA A 462 9.50 36.12 7.34
C ALA A 462 9.56 37.64 7.17
N ASP A 463 9.85 38.36 8.25
CA ASP A 463 9.98 39.82 8.22
C ASP A 463 11.06 40.31 7.24
N ALA A 464 11.02 41.59 6.90
CA ALA A 464 11.98 42.17 5.94
C ALA A 464 13.42 42.03 6.44
N GLY A 465 14.30 41.46 5.60
CA GLY A 465 15.72 41.26 5.93
C GLY A 465 15.99 40.12 6.90
N THR A 466 15.03 39.20 7.10
CA THR A 466 15.25 37.94 7.82
C THR A 466 15.20 36.75 6.86
N SER A 467 15.41 35.55 7.40
CA SER A 467 15.51 34.30 6.64
C SER A 467 14.33 33.38 6.93
N LEU A 468 13.97 32.56 5.94
CA LEU A 468 13.13 31.38 6.13
C LEU A 468 14.03 30.15 6.19
N VAL A 469 13.98 29.44 7.31
CA VAL A 469 14.75 28.22 7.53
C VAL A 469 13.85 27.02 7.23
N GLY A 470 14.13 26.35 6.12
CA GLY A 470 13.59 25.04 5.80
C GLY A 470 14.33 23.97 6.58
N SER A 471 13.58 23.00 7.09
CA SER A 471 14.09 21.89 7.90
C SER A 471 13.21 20.66 7.71
N GLU A 472 13.81 19.49 7.83
CA GLU A 472 13.11 18.22 8.00
C GLU A 472 12.43 18.11 9.37
N SER A 473 12.68 19.02 10.30
CA SER A 473 12.03 19.07 11.60
C SER A 473 10.60 19.62 11.53
N VAL A 474 9.77 19.22 12.49
CA VAL A 474 8.47 19.84 12.79
C VAL A 474 8.48 20.26 14.25
N THR A 475 8.38 21.56 14.50
CA THR A 475 8.27 22.13 15.85
C THR A 475 6.81 22.46 16.16
N ILE A 476 6.36 22.04 17.34
CA ILE A 476 5.01 22.21 17.85
C ILE A 476 5.10 23.02 19.13
N GLU A 477 4.49 24.20 19.13
CA GLU A 477 4.42 25.07 20.29
C GLU A 477 3.39 24.55 21.31
N ILE A 478 3.84 24.44 22.55
CA ILE A 478 3.06 24.06 23.74
C ILE A 478 2.92 25.29 24.63
N THR A 479 1.68 25.64 24.93
CA THR A 479 1.27 26.77 25.76
C THR A 479 0.63 26.27 27.04
N GLU A 480 0.57 27.12 28.07
CA GLU A 480 0.05 26.74 29.39
C GLU A 480 -1.39 26.21 29.35
N ASP A 481 -2.18 26.66 28.37
CA ASP A 481 -3.58 26.28 28.17
C ASP A 481 -3.75 24.94 27.43
N ASP A 482 -2.69 24.36 26.86
CA ASP A 482 -2.77 23.12 26.10
C ASP A 482 -3.01 21.91 27.00
N THR A 483 -3.91 21.04 26.54
CA THR A 483 -4.23 19.72 27.10
C THR A 483 -3.47 18.61 26.35
N LEU A 484 -3.44 17.39 26.88
CA LEU A 484 -2.89 16.24 26.13
C LEU A 484 -3.60 16.04 24.78
N GLU A 485 -4.92 16.21 24.77
CA GLU A 485 -5.72 16.13 23.54
C GLU A 485 -5.29 17.20 22.52
N SER A 486 -5.10 18.44 22.95
CA SER A 486 -4.66 19.51 22.04
C SER A 486 -3.24 19.29 21.50
N ILE A 487 -2.33 18.70 22.29
CA ILE A 487 -0.99 18.34 21.82
C ILE A 487 -1.09 17.23 20.77
N VAL A 488 -1.94 16.23 20.99
CA VAL A 488 -2.23 15.17 20.02
C VAL A 488 -2.79 15.74 18.73
N GLU A 489 -3.76 16.66 18.82
CA GLU A 489 -4.33 17.35 17.66
C GLU A 489 -3.27 18.12 16.89
N LYS A 490 -2.44 18.93 17.56
CA LYS A 490 -1.35 19.69 16.92
C LYS A 490 -0.35 18.78 16.21
N ILE A 491 0.03 17.64 16.81
CA ILE A 491 0.92 16.67 16.17
C ILE A 491 0.25 16.08 14.92
N ASN A 492 -1.00 15.63 15.03
CA ASN A 492 -1.73 14.99 13.93
C ASN A 492 -2.05 15.97 12.79
N GLU A 493 -2.30 17.26 13.10
CA GLU A 493 -2.52 18.33 12.11
C GLU A 493 -1.25 18.65 11.31
N SER A 494 -0.05 18.41 11.86
CA SER A 494 1.19 18.60 11.11
C SER A 494 1.31 17.64 9.91
N ASP A 495 0.65 16.48 9.98
CA ASP A 495 0.53 15.45 8.95
C ASP A 495 1.86 14.92 8.35
N ARG A 496 3.04 15.25 8.90
CA ARG A 496 4.34 14.89 8.31
C ARG A 496 4.86 13.51 8.73
N TYR A 497 5.40 13.36 9.94
CA TYR A 497 6.21 12.16 10.29
C TYR A 497 5.56 11.20 11.27
N ALA A 498 4.64 11.67 12.11
CA ALA A 498 4.12 10.89 13.22
C ALA A 498 2.63 11.13 13.43
N ASP A 499 1.97 10.11 14.00
CA ASP A 499 0.66 10.21 14.60
C ASP A 499 0.81 10.16 16.12
N ALA A 500 0.04 10.97 16.82
CA ALA A 500 -0.05 10.97 18.26
C ALA A 500 -1.41 10.47 18.74
N SER A 501 -1.43 9.89 19.94
CA SER A 501 -2.64 9.43 20.61
C SER A 501 -2.48 9.47 22.14
N VAL A 502 -3.60 9.50 22.84
CA VAL A 502 -3.63 9.35 24.30
C VAL A 502 -3.87 7.89 24.65
N VAL A 503 -2.99 7.33 25.48
CA VAL A 503 -3.11 5.95 26.00
C VAL A 503 -3.61 5.99 27.43
N SER A 504 -4.65 5.20 27.72
CA SER A 504 -5.11 4.95 29.09
C SER A 504 -4.26 3.85 29.72
N ASN A 505 -3.59 4.18 30.82
CA ASN A 505 -2.81 3.25 31.61
C ASN A 505 -3.71 2.39 32.50
N SER A 506 -3.17 1.26 32.98
CA SER A 506 -3.91 0.30 33.82
C SER A 506 -4.30 0.84 35.20
N ASP A 507 -3.65 1.91 35.65
CA ASP A 507 -3.94 2.65 36.88
C ASP A 507 -5.00 3.76 36.70
N GLY A 508 -5.52 3.94 35.49
CA GLY A 508 -6.49 4.98 35.15
C GLY A 508 -5.88 6.35 34.83
N SER A 509 -4.55 6.46 34.77
CA SER A 509 -3.85 7.65 34.26
C SER A 509 -3.74 7.63 32.74
N TYR A 510 -3.32 8.76 32.16
CA TYR A 510 -3.19 8.97 30.72
C TYR A 510 -1.75 9.34 30.35
N SER A 511 -1.26 8.81 29.23
CA SER A 511 0.08 9.11 28.69
C SER A 511 -0.02 9.48 27.21
N LEU A 512 0.86 10.36 26.75
CA LEU A 512 1.03 10.68 25.34
C LEU A 512 1.80 9.55 24.66
N GLN A 513 1.32 9.07 23.52
CA GLN A 513 2.05 8.16 22.65
C GLN A 513 2.18 8.79 21.26
N ILE A 514 3.41 8.82 20.75
CA ILE A 514 3.77 9.29 19.41
C ILE A 514 4.32 8.09 18.64
N ARG A 515 3.79 7.82 17.47
CA ARG A 515 4.19 6.71 16.59
C ARG A 515 4.51 7.25 15.21
N SER A 516 5.62 6.80 14.64
CA SER A 516 5.96 7.13 13.26
C SER A 516 4.92 6.59 12.29
N LYS A 517 4.65 7.36 11.24
CA LYS A 517 3.80 6.93 10.11
C LYS A 517 4.47 5.86 9.25
N LYS A 518 5.79 5.77 9.30
CA LYS A 518 6.58 4.80 8.53
C LYS A 518 7.19 3.72 9.43
N GLY A 519 7.16 2.48 8.95
CA GLY A 519 7.91 1.37 9.53
C GLY A 519 9.39 1.41 9.13
N GLY A 520 10.20 0.57 9.76
CA GLY A 520 11.59 0.42 9.39
C GLY A 520 12.53 1.44 10.03
N GLU A 521 13.80 1.34 9.67
CA GLU A 521 14.86 2.28 10.08
C GLU A 521 14.61 3.68 9.52
N VAL A 522 14.13 3.77 8.27
CA VAL A 522 13.76 5.03 7.59
C VAL A 522 12.62 5.76 8.31
N GLY A 523 11.75 5.02 9.00
CA GLY A 523 10.67 5.56 9.80
C GLY A 523 11.07 5.99 11.22
N ARG A 524 12.36 6.00 11.58
CA ARG A 524 12.78 6.50 12.88
C ARG A 524 12.47 7.99 13.03
N ILE A 525 12.09 8.38 14.25
CA ILE A 525 11.89 9.78 14.62
C ILE A 525 12.63 10.08 15.93
N SER A 526 13.23 11.26 16.02
CA SER A 526 13.69 11.88 17.26
C SER A 526 12.61 12.85 17.73
N VAL A 527 12.29 12.82 19.03
CA VAL A 527 11.34 13.75 19.64
C VAL A 527 12.05 14.47 20.79
N ASN A 528 12.32 15.75 20.58
CA ASN A 528 12.96 16.62 21.56
C ASN A 528 11.95 17.56 22.20
N LEU A 529 12.21 17.93 23.44
CA LEU A 529 11.44 18.91 24.18
C LEU A 529 12.35 20.07 24.56
N ASP A 530 11.83 21.29 24.44
CA ASP A 530 12.48 22.50 24.94
C ASP A 530 11.50 23.26 25.84
N GLY A 531 11.95 23.72 27.00
CA GLY A 531 11.12 24.39 28.00
C GLY A 531 10.07 23.53 28.73
N VAL A 532 9.84 22.29 28.28
CA VAL A 532 8.90 21.33 28.90
C VAL A 532 9.58 19.98 29.19
N ASP A 533 9.11 19.28 30.22
CA ASP A 533 9.53 17.90 30.50
C ASP A 533 8.31 16.98 30.58
N LEU A 534 8.23 16.04 29.62
CA LEU A 534 7.24 14.96 29.60
C LEU A 534 7.88 13.59 29.84
N ASN A 535 9.20 13.56 30.09
CA ASN A 535 10.03 12.36 30.25
C ASN A 535 9.74 11.32 29.15
N LEU A 536 9.92 11.73 27.89
CA LEU A 536 9.66 10.86 26.74
C LEU A 536 10.60 9.67 26.73
N ARG A 537 10.05 8.48 26.43
CA ARG A 537 10.81 7.23 26.32
C ARG A 537 10.46 6.51 25.03
N THR A 538 11.49 6.06 24.34
CA THR A 538 11.36 5.22 23.16
C THR A 538 10.96 3.80 23.58
N ASN A 539 9.76 3.37 23.18
CA ASN A 539 9.23 2.03 23.45
C ASN A 539 9.72 1.01 22.43
N SER A 540 9.81 1.44 21.17
CA SER A 540 10.30 0.64 20.07
C SER A 540 11.04 1.55 19.11
N LYS A 541 12.29 1.19 18.78
CA LYS A 541 13.03 1.87 17.71
C LYS A 541 12.54 1.33 16.37
N GLY A 542 12.34 2.23 15.40
CA GLY A 542 12.11 1.84 14.01
C GLY A 542 13.32 1.02 13.52
N GLN A 543 13.07 -0.17 12.96
CA GLN A 543 14.12 -1.05 12.45
C GLN A 543 13.58 -1.85 11.28
N ASP A 544 14.42 -2.13 10.29
CA ASP A 544 14.03 -2.94 9.14
C ASP A 544 13.97 -4.43 9.49
N ALA A 545 12.99 -5.13 8.90
CA ALA A 545 12.98 -6.57 8.85
C ALA A 545 14.20 -7.07 8.06
N LEU A 546 14.75 -8.20 8.47
CA LEU A 546 15.89 -8.84 7.83
C LEU A 546 15.64 -10.33 7.72
N ILE A 547 15.75 -10.86 6.52
CA ILE A 547 15.73 -12.29 6.25
C ILE A 547 16.98 -12.72 5.51
N SER A 548 17.36 -13.98 5.66
CA SER A 548 18.26 -14.65 4.74
C SER A 548 17.49 -15.66 3.89
N ILE A 549 17.76 -15.71 2.59
CA ILE A 549 17.20 -16.69 1.66
C ILE A 549 18.33 -17.44 0.93
N ALA A 550 18.20 -18.75 0.84
CA ALA A 550 19.07 -19.60 0.02
C ALA A 550 18.22 -20.52 -0.87
N THR A 551 18.49 -20.54 -2.17
CA THR A 551 17.78 -21.39 -3.14
C THR A 551 18.59 -22.66 -3.41
N ASP A 552 17.98 -23.83 -3.26
CA ASP A 552 18.55 -25.16 -3.56
C ASP A 552 19.95 -25.40 -2.96
N GLY A 553 20.20 -24.87 -1.77
CA GLY A 553 21.49 -24.98 -1.07
C GLY A 553 22.61 -24.11 -1.64
N GLY A 554 22.27 -23.08 -2.43
CA GLY A 554 23.18 -22.05 -2.91
C GLY A 554 23.59 -21.05 -1.83
N THR A 555 24.25 -19.97 -2.27
CA THR A 555 24.73 -18.88 -1.37
C THR A 555 23.56 -18.19 -0.67
N GLU A 556 23.68 -17.97 0.64
CA GLU A 556 22.72 -17.19 1.42
C GLU A 556 22.77 -15.72 0.96
N ARG A 557 21.58 -15.16 0.70
CA ARG A 557 21.37 -13.75 0.37
C ARG A 557 20.57 -13.10 1.49
N PHE A 558 20.90 -11.87 1.83
CA PHE A 558 20.16 -11.09 2.82
C PHE A 558 19.24 -10.10 2.12
N LEU A 559 18.01 -10.01 2.59
CA LEU A 559 17.03 -9.04 2.12
C LEU A 559 16.56 -8.21 3.31
N THR A 560 16.42 -6.90 3.10
CA THR A 560 15.90 -5.94 4.08
C THR A 560 14.56 -5.40 3.62
N SER A 561 13.67 -5.12 4.57
CA SER A 561 12.36 -4.53 4.28
C SER A 561 11.90 -3.62 5.42
N THR A 562 11.29 -2.49 5.10
CA THR A 562 10.77 -1.52 6.07
C THR A 562 9.47 -1.99 6.74
N ASP A 563 8.71 -2.89 6.10
CA ASP A 563 7.37 -3.31 6.54
C ASP A 563 7.24 -4.83 6.76
N GLY A 564 8.31 -5.59 6.50
CA GLY A 564 8.32 -7.05 6.63
C GLY A 564 7.81 -7.77 5.40
N VAL A 565 7.51 -7.05 4.31
CA VAL A 565 7.22 -7.61 2.99
C VAL A 565 8.48 -7.55 2.14
N PHE A 566 8.91 -8.69 1.63
CA PHE A 566 10.09 -8.83 0.80
C PHE A 566 9.67 -9.27 -0.60
N GLU A 567 10.04 -8.47 -1.59
CA GLU A 567 9.91 -8.82 -3.00
C GLU A 567 11.28 -9.31 -3.47
N ASP A 568 11.44 -10.63 -3.64
CA ASP A 568 12.69 -11.19 -4.18
C ASP A 568 12.61 -11.30 -5.70
N GLU A 569 13.20 -10.34 -6.39
CA GLU A 569 13.26 -10.31 -7.86
C GLU A 569 13.97 -11.54 -8.46
N ILE A 570 14.84 -12.23 -7.70
CA ILE A 570 15.61 -13.36 -8.21
C ILE A 570 14.80 -14.66 -8.16
N SER A 571 14.10 -14.94 -7.06
CA SER A 571 13.24 -16.11 -6.95
C SER A 571 11.82 -15.88 -7.47
N GLY A 572 11.42 -14.62 -7.66
CA GLY A 572 10.05 -14.22 -7.98
C GLY A 572 9.08 -14.41 -6.80
N LEU A 573 9.59 -14.57 -5.58
CA LEU A 573 8.78 -14.77 -4.38
C LEU A 573 8.44 -13.44 -3.70
N ASN A 574 7.19 -13.35 -3.25
CA ASN A 574 6.75 -12.37 -2.27
C ASN A 574 6.67 -13.06 -0.91
N LEU A 575 7.50 -12.61 0.03
CA LEU A 575 7.60 -13.16 1.38
C LEU A 575 7.10 -12.13 2.38
N THR A 576 6.24 -12.52 3.31
CA THR A 576 5.81 -11.64 4.40
C THR A 576 6.12 -12.29 5.73
N VAL A 577 7.01 -11.65 6.49
CA VAL A 577 7.42 -12.09 7.82
C VAL A 577 6.45 -11.57 8.85
N LYS A 578 5.88 -12.49 9.63
CA LYS A 578 4.93 -12.18 10.71
C LYS A 578 5.59 -12.28 12.08
N GLU A 579 6.48 -13.25 12.26
CA GLU A 579 7.22 -13.47 13.50
C GLU A 579 8.60 -14.10 13.23
N LEU A 580 9.45 -14.09 14.25
CA LEU A 580 10.75 -14.75 14.21
C LEU A 580 10.60 -16.26 14.39
N SER A 581 11.41 -17.03 13.68
CA SER A 581 11.46 -18.49 13.79
C SER A 581 12.87 -18.92 14.17
N GLU A 582 12.97 -19.80 15.18
CA GLU A 582 14.25 -20.36 15.61
C GLU A 582 14.80 -21.36 14.57
N ASP A 583 13.91 -22.08 13.89
CA ASP A 583 14.24 -23.05 12.86
C ASP A 583 14.15 -22.41 11.45
N PRO A 584 15.03 -22.78 10.51
CA PRO A 584 14.90 -22.36 9.11
C PRO A 584 13.56 -22.82 8.49
N ILE A 585 12.88 -21.89 7.82
CA ILE A 585 11.61 -22.13 7.14
C ILE A 585 11.89 -22.58 5.71
N THR A 586 11.36 -23.72 5.31
CA THR A 586 11.45 -24.19 3.93
C THR A 586 10.24 -23.71 3.15
N VAL A 587 10.50 -22.99 2.07
CA VAL A 587 9.52 -22.54 1.08
C VAL A 587 9.69 -23.39 -0.16
N ASN A 588 8.68 -24.18 -0.49
CA ASN A 588 8.69 -25.07 -1.65
C ASN A 588 7.80 -24.50 -2.74
N VAL A 589 8.35 -24.36 -3.94
CA VAL A 589 7.62 -23.90 -5.13
C VAL A 589 7.44 -25.02 -6.12
N ASP A 590 6.18 -25.34 -6.41
CA ASP A 590 5.76 -26.40 -7.33
C ASP A 590 4.72 -25.90 -8.34
N ASP A 591 4.46 -26.72 -9.36
CA ASP A 591 3.34 -26.51 -10.28
C ASP A 591 2.00 -26.50 -9.53
N ASP A 592 1.06 -25.64 -9.95
CA ASP A 592 -0.28 -25.55 -9.38
C ASP A 592 -1.34 -26.23 -10.27
N PRO A 593 -1.52 -27.57 -10.18
CA PRO A 593 -2.57 -28.26 -10.91
C PRO A 593 -3.98 -27.88 -10.43
N ASP A 594 -4.12 -27.31 -9.22
CA ASP A 594 -5.41 -26.94 -8.64
C ASP A 594 -6.01 -25.69 -9.30
N ALA A 595 -5.18 -24.76 -9.78
CA ALA A 595 -5.62 -23.67 -10.65
C ALA A 595 -6.29 -24.20 -11.92
N ILE A 596 -5.68 -25.17 -12.60
CA ILE A 596 -6.20 -25.77 -13.83
C ILE A 596 -7.50 -26.54 -13.55
N VAL A 597 -7.54 -27.36 -12.49
CA VAL A 597 -8.75 -28.07 -12.06
C VAL A 597 -9.90 -27.10 -11.80
N SER A 598 -9.62 -25.98 -11.11
CA SER A 598 -10.60 -24.93 -10.83
C SER A 598 -11.11 -24.27 -12.10
N ALA A 599 -10.25 -24.00 -13.08
CA ALA A 599 -10.66 -23.44 -14.37
C ALA A 599 -11.54 -24.42 -15.16
N VAL A 600 -11.20 -25.71 -15.19
CA VAL A 600 -12.00 -26.74 -15.88
C VAL A 600 -13.38 -26.90 -15.23
N LYS A 601 -13.46 -26.86 -13.90
CA LYS A 601 -14.74 -26.84 -13.16
C LYS A 601 -15.58 -25.62 -13.52
N ARG A 602 -15.00 -24.42 -13.51
CA ARG A 602 -15.72 -23.19 -13.89
C ARG A 602 -16.28 -23.27 -15.31
N PHE A 603 -15.51 -23.85 -16.24
CA PHE A 603 -16.00 -24.12 -17.59
C PHE A 603 -17.18 -25.09 -17.60
N ALA A 604 -17.07 -26.22 -16.91
CA ALA A 604 -18.15 -27.20 -16.80
C ALA A 604 -19.42 -26.57 -16.19
N ASP A 605 -19.28 -25.77 -15.13
CA ASP A 605 -20.38 -25.08 -14.48
C ASP A 605 -21.09 -24.09 -15.41
N GLN A 606 -20.34 -23.30 -16.20
CA GLN A 606 -20.93 -22.37 -17.16
C GLN A 606 -21.65 -23.10 -18.29
N TYR A 607 -21.11 -24.22 -18.75
CA TYR A 607 -21.78 -25.07 -19.73
C TYR A 607 -23.05 -25.71 -19.15
N ASN A 608 -23.00 -26.21 -17.92
CA ASN A 608 -24.18 -26.80 -17.27
C ASN A 608 -25.29 -25.75 -17.11
N LYS A 609 -24.94 -24.50 -16.73
CA LYS A 609 -25.90 -23.38 -16.72
C LYS A 609 -26.52 -23.09 -18.09
N LEU A 610 -25.77 -23.24 -19.18
CA LEU A 610 -26.31 -23.12 -20.54
C LEU A 610 -27.32 -24.24 -20.82
N ILE A 611 -27.02 -25.48 -20.42
CA ILE A 611 -27.92 -26.62 -20.58
C ILE A 611 -29.18 -26.45 -19.74
N ASP A 612 -29.06 -26.06 -18.46
CA ASP A 612 -30.17 -25.72 -17.58
C ASP A 612 -31.07 -24.66 -18.23
N LYS A 613 -30.46 -23.60 -18.77
CA LYS A 613 -31.21 -22.54 -19.43
C LYS A 613 -31.96 -23.03 -20.66
N ILE A 614 -31.35 -23.90 -21.47
CA ILE A 614 -32.01 -24.52 -22.62
C ILE A 614 -33.19 -25.36 -22.15
N GLN A 615 -33.04 -26.18 -21.11
CA GLN A 615 -34.13 -26.99 -20.57
C GLN A 615 -35.27 -26.12 -20.02
N GLU A 616 -34.94 -25.07 -19.25
CA GLU A 616 -35.90 -24.12 -18.68
C GLU A 616 -36.75 -23.42 -19.75
N VAL A 617 -36.18 -23.10 -20.92
CA VAL A 617 -36.92 -22.38 -21.98
C VAL A 617 -37.56 -23.32 -22.99
N THR A 618 -37.29 -24.63 -22.93
CA THR A 618 -37.79 -25.63 -23.89
C THR A 618 -38.59 -26.76 -23.25
N PHE A 619 -39.00 -26.65 -21.98
CA PHE A 619 -39.80 -27.69 -21.33
C PHE A 619 -41.20 -27.86 -21.95
N PHE A 620 -41.78 -29.03 -21.72
CA PHE A 620 -43.18 -29.36 -22.00
C PHE A 620 -43.77 -30.05 -20.79
N ASP A 621 -44.78 -29.43 -20.17
CA ASP A 621 -45.57 -30.02 -19.09
C ASP A 621 -46.91 -30.53 -19.63
N ALA A 622 -47.05 -31.85 -19.69
CA ALA A 622 -48.26 -32.51 -20.20
C ALA A 622 -49.47 -32.38 -19.25
N GLU A 623 -49.22 -32.20 -17.95
CA GLU A 623 -50.27 -32.12 -16.91
C GLU A 623 -50.84 -30.72 -16.84
N ALA A 624 -49.97 -29.70 -16.86
CA ALA A 624 -50.36 -28.30 -16.91
C ALA A 624 -50.76 -27.84 -18.33
N ASN A 625 -50.39 -28.62 -19.37
CA ASN A 625 -50.49 -28.23 -20.78
C ASN A 625 -49.78 -26.89 -21.05
N GLU A 626 -48.61 -26.72 -20.41
CA GLU A 626 -47.76 -25.54 -20.48
C GLU A 626 -46.44 -25.87 -21.19
N VAL A 627 -45.89 -24.88 -21.89
CA VAL A 627 -44.64 -25.04 -22.65
C VAL A 627 -43.71 -23.88 -22.38
N GLY A 628 -42.41 -24.15 -22.40
CA GLY A 628 -41.40 -23.10 -22.39
C GLY A 628 -41.53 -22.18 -23.61
N LEU A 629 -41.16 -20.90 -23.45
CA LEU A 629 -41.27 -19.87 -24.49
C LEU A 629 -40.56 -20.23 -25.80
N LEU A 630 -39.51 -21.06 -25.74
CA LEU A 630 -38.73 -21.53 -26.89
C LEU A 630 -38.95 -23.02 -27.19
N PHE A 631 -40.05 -23.61 -26.72
CA PHE A 631 -40.43 -24.98 -27.04
C PHE A 631 -40.48 -25.20 -28.57
N GLY A 632 -39.80 -26.24 -29.04
CA GLY A 632 -39.69 -26.55 -30.47
C GLY A 632 -38.80 -25.62 -31.28
N SER A 633 -38.04 -24.72 -30.65
CA SER A 633 -37.10 -23.86 -31.38
C SER A 633 -35.94 -24.67 -31.97
N THR A 634 -35.55 -24.33 -33.20
CA THR A 634 -34.44 -25.01 -33.89
C THR A 634 -33.07 -24.54 -33.38
N GLU A 635 -33.03 -23.33 -32.81
CA GLU A 635 -31.85 -22.64 -32.33
C GLU A 635 -31.31 -23.33 -31.07
N THR A 636 -32.17 -23.63 -30.09
CA THR A 636 -31.79 -24.35 -28.87
C THR A 636 -31.28 -25.75 -29.19
N LEU A 637 -31.95 -26.46 -30.09
CA LEU A 637 -31.51 -27.79 -30.57
C LEU A 637 -30.16 -27.73 -31.28
N ARG A 638 -29.90 -26.71 -32.11
CA ARG A 638 -28.60 -26.53 -32.77
C ARG A 638 -27.49 -26.27 -31.76
N ILE A 639 -27.73 -25.41 -30.76
CA ILE A 639 -26.77 -25.11 -29.70
C ILE A 639 -26.43 -26.37 -28.92
N GLN A 640 -27.44 -27.08 -28.40
CA GLN A 640 -27.26 -28.31 -27.63
C GLN A 640 -26.48 -29.36 -28.43
N ASN A 641 -26.89 -29.64 -29.68
CA ASN A 641 -26.21 -30.63 -30.52
C ASN A 641 -24.79 -30.19 -30.93
N GLY A 642 -24.56 -28.90 -31.15
CA GLY A 642 -23.25 -28.36 -31.52
C GLY A 642 -22.25 -28.54 -30.40
N TYR A 643 -22.59 -28.08 -29.19
CA TYR A 643 -21.72 -28.25 -28.03
C TYR A 643 -21.55 -29.72 -27.65
N SER A 644 -22.62 -30.52 -27.67
CA SER A 644 -22.52 -31.95 -27.37
C SER A 644 -21.56 -32.67 -28.32
N ARG A 645 -21.66 -32.44 -29.64
CA ARG A 645 -20.73 -33.03 -30.62
C ARG A 645 -19.29 -32.56 -30.42
N LEU A 646 -19.11 -31.29 -30.08
CA LEU A 646 -17.79 -30.72 -29.87
C LEU A 646 -17.13 -31.29 -28.59
N LEU A 647 -17.86 -31.32 -27.47
CA LEU A 647 -17.37 -31.77 -26.17
C LEU A 647 -17.17 -33.30 -26.09
N THR A 648 -17.97 -34.07 -26.83
CA THR A 648 -17.81 -35.54 -26.94
C THR A 648 -16.89 -35.96 -28.08
N GLY A 649 -16.51 -35.01 -28.94
CA GLY A 649 -15.64 -35.22 -30.08
C GLY A 649 -14.15 -35.32 -29.72
N THR A 650 -13.35 -35.50 -30.76
CA THR A 650 -11.89 -35.44 -30.67
C THR A 650 -11.36 -34.23 -31.41
N VAL A 651 -10.43 -33.50 -30.81
CA VAL A 651 -9.76 -32.35 -31.44
C VAL A 651 -8.82 -32.87 -32.55
N PRO A 652 -8.78 -32.24 -33.73
CA PRO A 652 -7.97 -32.69 -34.87
C PRO A 652 -6.48 -32.35 -34.67
N LEU A 653 -5.86 -33.06 -33.73
CA LEU A 653 -4.45 -32.92 -33.36
C LEU A 653 -3.56 -33.93 -34.13
N SER A 654 -2.26 -33.63 -34.27
CA SER A 654 -1.28 -34.45 -35.00
C SER A 654 -1.15 -35.84 -34.40
N SER A 655 -0.86 -36.87 -35.20
CA SER A 655 -0.92 -38.31 -34.82
C SER A 655 -0.06 -38.76 -33.61
N GLY A 656 0.81 -37.89 -33.08
CA GLY A 656 1.63 -38.11 -31.89
C GLY A 656 1.03 -37.61 -30.56
N ASP A 657 -0.01 -36.77 -30.60
CA ASP A 657 -0.57 -36.14 -29.38
C ASP A 657 -1.42 -37.15 -28.59
N SER A 658 -1.11 -37.28 -27.29
CA SER A 658 -1.66 -38.29 -26.37
C SER A 658 -3.09 -37.98 -25.89
N ILE A 659 -3.42 -36.69 -25.77
CA ILE A 659 -4.72 -36.18 -25.30
C ILE A 659 -5.45 -35.47 -26.44
N ARG A 660 -6.67 -35.92 -26.74
CA ARG A 660 -7.52 -35.44 -27.85
C ARG A 660 -8.99 -35.28 -27.49
N SER A 661 -9.42 -35.76 -26.32
CA SER A 661 -10.81 -35.65 -25.87
C SER A 661 -10.90 -35.32 -24.38
N PHE A 662 -11.97 -34.65 -23.99
CA PHE A 662 -12.30 -34.36 -22.59
C PHE A 662 -12.33 -35.60 -21.70
N SER A 663 -12.77 -36.74 -22.25
CA SER A 663 -12.84 -38.01 -21.53
C SER A 663 -11.48 -38.54 -21.06
N GLN A 664 -10.38 -38.18 -21.76
CA GLN A 664 -9.02 -38.58 -21.39
C GLN A 664 -8.48 -37.75 -20.22
N ILE A 665 -8.98 -36.53 -20.03
CA ILE A 665 -8.65 -35.65 -18.90
C ILE A 665 -9.71 -35.71 -17.78
N GLY A 666 -10.60 -36.72 -17.81
CA GLY A 666 -11.57 -36.96 -16.73
C GLY A 666 -12.87 -36.15 -16.81
N VAL A 667 -13.13 -35.43 -17.91
CA VAL A 667 -14.38 -34.70 -18.11
C VAL A 667 -15.33 -35.52 -18.98
N ARG A 668 -16.55 -35.74 -18.52
CA ARG A 668 -17.56 -36.58 -19.21
C ARG A 668 -18.90 -35.90 -19.25
N MET A 669 -19.67 -36.22 -20.29
CA MET A 669 -21.06 -35.77 -20.41
C MET A 669 -21.99 -36.87 -19.90
N ASP A 670 -23.02 -36.49 -19.14
CA ASP A 670 -24.04 -37.40 -18.63
C ASP A 670 -25.27 -37.53 -19.53
N GLU A 671 -26.30 -38.23 -19.04
CA GLU A 671 -27.54 -38.50 -19.80
C GLU A 671 -28.37 -37.24 -20.04
N ASN A 672 -28.22 -36.20 -19.22
CA ASN A 672 -28.92 -34.91 -19.36
C ASN A 672 -28.16 -33.94 -20.27
N GLY A 673 -26.94 -34.31 -20.67
CA GLY A 673 -26.06 -33.48 -21.48
C GLY A 673 -25.21 -32.51 -20.66
N GLU A 674 -25.15 -32.67 -19.33
CA GLU A 674 -24.29 -31.90 -18.43
C GLU A 674 -22.89 -32.50 -18.33
N LEU A 675 -21.90 -31.67 -18.02
CA LEU A 675 -20.51 -32.07 -17.79
C LEU A 675 -20.26 -32.42 -16.32
N GLN A 676 -19.58 -33.54 -16.11
CA GLN A 676 -19.06 -34.00 -14.83
C GLN A 676 -17.53 -34.06 -14.89
N VAL A 677 -16.86 -33.48 -13.89
CA VAL A 677 -15.40 -33.40 -13.80
C VAL A 677 -14.89 -34.37 -12.73
N ASP A 678 -14.07 -35.34 -13.14
CA ASP A 678 -13.35 -36.23 -12.23
C ASP A 678 -11.97 -35.63 -11.90
N GLU A 679 -11.89 -34.95 -10.75
CA GLU A 679 -10.67 -34.27 -10.29
C GLU A 679 -9.47 -35.21 -10.15
N THR A 680 -9.72 -36.46 -9.74
CA THR A 680 -8.63 -37.43 -9.55
C THR A 680 -8.01 -37.80 -10.89
N LYS A 681 -8.84 -38.02 -11.93
CA LYS A 681 -8.34 -38.28 -13.28
C LYS A 681 -7.70 -37.05 -13.91
N LEU A 682 -8.25 -35.86 -13.68
CA LEU A 682 -7.70 -34.62 -14.20
C LEU A 682 -6.32 -34.34 -13.61
N LYS A 683 -6.16 -34.43 -12.27
CA LYS A 683 -4.86 -34.31 -11.61
C LYS A 683 -3.87 -35.37 -12.08
N ALA A 684 -4.32 -36.61 -12.30
CA ALA A 684 -3.46 -37.66 -12.85
C ALA A 684 -3.04 -37.40 -14.30
N ALA A 685 -3.89 -36.79 -15.13
CA ALA A 685 -3.52 -36.39 -16.48
C ALA A 685 -2.46 -35.27 -16.47
N LEU A 686 -2.66 -34.24 -15.63
CA LEU A 686 -1.71 -33.15 -15.44
C LEU A 686 -0.36 -33.66 -14.92
N ALA A 687 -0.36 -34.51 -13.90
CA ALA A 687 0.89 -35.07 -13.35
C ALA A 687 1.67 -35.94 -14.35
N ASN A 688 1.00 -36.54 -15.35
CA ASN A 688 1.67 -37.34 -16.37
C ASN A 688 2.27 -36.46 -17.48
N ASP A 689 1.53 -35.45 -17.95
CA ASP A 689 1.93 -34.61 -19.08
C ASP A 689 1.09 -33.31 -19.13
N THR A 690 1.47 -32.30 -18.35
CA THR A 690 0.81 -30.98 -18.34
C THR A 690 0.83 -30.33 -19.71
N GLU A 691 1.93 -30.46 -20.46
CA GLU A 691 2.08 -29.87 -21.79
C GLU A 691 1.06 -30.47 -22.78
N ALA A 692 0.82 -31.77 -22.73
CA ALA A 692 -0.22 -32.39 -23.56
C ALA A 692 -1.63 -31.90 -23.20
N VAL A 693 -1.91 -31.59 -21.93
CA VAL A 693 -3.19 -30.99 -21.51
C VAL A 693 -3.29 -29.55 -22.01
N GLU A 694 -2.23 -28.75 -21.90
CA GLU A 694 -2.18 -27.39 -22.45
C GLU A 694 -2.41 -27.40 -23.96
N GLN A 695 -1.68 -28.24 -24.70
CA GLN A 695 -1.85 -28.36 -26.15
C GLN A 695 -3.27 -28.80 -26.53
N PHE A 696 -3.92 -29.67 -25.75
CA PHE A 696 -5.31 -30.02 -25.98
C PHE A 696 -6.23 -28.79 -25.99
N PHE A 697 -6.00 -27.83 -25.10
CA PHE A 697 -6.79 -26.59 -25.03
C PHE A 697 -6.31 -25.49 -25.99
N ASN A 698 -5.00 -25.26 -26.10
CA ASN A 698 -4.40 -24.07 -26.70
C ASN A 698 -3.42 -24.33 -27.86
N LYS A 699 -3.47 -25.49 -28.53
CA LYS A 699 -2.59 -25.71 -29.69
C LYS A 699 -2.90 -24.74 -30.84
N THR A 700 -1.87 -24.10 -31.37
CA THR A 700 -1.93 -23.27 -32.58
C THR A 700 -1.41 -24.02 -33.80
N ASN A 701 -1.90 -23.63 -34.98
CA ASN A 701 -1.36 -24.10 -36.27
C ASN A 701 -0.30 -23.12 -36.81
N ASP A 702 0.24 -23.42 -38.01
CA ASP A 702 1.25 -22.58 -38.67
C ASP A 702 0.76 -21.16 -39.06
N GLU A 703 -0.55 -20.89 -38.94
CA GLU A 703 -1.18 -19.60 -39.23
C GLU A 703 -1.56 -18.85 -37.93
N ASP A 704 -1.01 -19.27 -36.79
CA ASP A 704 -1.30 -18.75 -35.44
C ASP A 704 -2.78 -18.88 -35.02
N GLU A 705 -3.58 -19.70 -35.71
CA GLU A 705 -4.94 -20.01 -35.30
C GLU A 705 -4.92 -21.10 -34.22
N ASN A 706 -5.61 -20.85 -33.10
CA ASN A 706 -5.87 -21.88 -32.11
C ASN A 706 -6.77 -22.98 -32.74
N ILE A 707 -6.21 -24.15 -32.95
CA ILE A 707 -6.87 -25.37 -33.43
C ILE A 707 -7.24 -26.32 -32.29
N GLY A 708 -6.77 -26.02 -31.08
CA GLY A 708 -7.12 -26.68 -29.83
C GLY A 708 -8.60 -26.51 -29.45
N MET A 709 -8.97 -27.10 -28.32
CA MET A 709 -10.36 -27.13 -27.85
C MET A 709 -10.95 -25.72 -27.67
N VAL A 710 -10.16 -24.77 -27.20
CA VAL A 710 -10.59 -23.37 -27.00
C VAL A 710 -10.90 -22.69 -28.33
N GLY A 711 -10.04 -22.87 -29.33
CA GLY A 711 -10.31 -22.35 -30.67
C GLY A 711 -11.58 -22.93 -31.31
N GLN A 712 -11.84 -24.22 -31.11
CA GLN A 712 -13.09 -24.86 -31.58
C GLN A 712 -14.32 -24.33 -30.83
N LEU A 713 -14.23 -24.14 -29.51
CA LEU A 713 -15.29 -23.53 -28.70
C LEU A 713 -15.58 -22.11 -29.17
N LYS A 714 -14.55 -21.31 -29.42
CA LYS A 714 -14.66 -19.94 -29.92
C LYS A 714 -15.39 -19.91 -31.27
N LYS A 715 -14.96 -20.72 -32.24
CA LYS A 715 -15.61 -20.82 -33.57
C LYS A 715 -17.09 -21.21 -33.47
N LEU A 716 -17.43 -22.13 -32.56
CA LEU A 716 -18.82 -22.54 -32.32
C LEU A 716 -19.64 -21.43 -31.64
N ALA A 717 -19.09 -20.79 -30.61
CA ALA A 717 -19.72 -19.68 -29.91
C ALA A 717 -19.98 -18.50 -30.87
N ASP A 718 -19.02 -18.13 -31.71
CA ASP A 718 -19.16 -17.05 -32.69
C ASP A 718 -20.26 -17.37 -33.73
N THR A 719 -20.38 -18.65 -34.14
CA THR A 719 -21.46 -19.09 -35.03
C THR A 719 -22.86 -18.86 -34.41
N TYR A 720 -22.96 -18.97 -33.09
CA TYR A 720 -24.25 -18.86 -32.38
C TYR A 720 -24.53 -17.45 -31.85
N ALA A 721 -23.55 -16.82 -31.21
CA ALA A 721 -23.67 -15.58 -30.46
C ALA A 721 -22.72 -14.46 -30.95
N GLY A 722 -21.95 -14.69 -32.02
CA GLY A 722 -21.02 -13.69 -32.55
C GLY A 722 -21.73 -12.41 -33.00
N VAL A 723 -21.07 -11.27 -32.75
CA VAL A 723 -21.59 -9.93 -33.09
C VAL A 723 -21.72 -9.75 -34.61
N ASP A 724 -20.87 -10.40 -35.39
CA ASP A 724 -20.88 -10.36 -36.86
C ASP A 724 -21.85 -11.38 -37.47
N GLY A 725 -23.09 -11.33 -36.99
CA GLY A 725 -24.19 -12.09 -37.57
C GLY A 725 -24.27 -13.55 -37.11
N GLY A 726 -24.01 -13.81 -35.82
CA GLY A 726 -24.35 -15.07 -35.17
C GLY A 726 -25.84 -15.41 -35.26
N MET A 727 -26.17 -16.70 -35.19
CA MET A 727 -27.54 -17.21 -35.34
C MET A 727 -28.55 -16.55 -34.39
N LEU A 728 -28.21 -16.40 -33.12
CA LEU A 728 -29.09 -15.82 -32.09
C LEU A 728 -29.31 -14.33 -32.33
N ILE A 729 -28.30 -13.59 -32.78
CA ILE A 729 -28.43 -12.17 -33.16
C ILE A 729 -29.41 -12.01 -34.33
N ARG A 730 -29.29 -12.85 -35.37
CA ARG A 730 -30.24 -12.84 -36.50
C ARG A 730 -31.67 -13.18 -36.06
N LYS A 731 -31.81 -14.12 -35.12
CA LYS A 731 -33.12 -14.47 -34.55
C LYS A 731 -33.72 -13.29 -33.79
N THR A 732 -32.94 -12.62 -32.94
CA THR A 732 -33.34 -11.41 -32.23
C THR A 732 -33.82 -10.33 -33.20
N GLN A 733 -33.06 -10.03 -34.25
CA GLN A 733 -33.46 -9.05 -35.28
C GLN A 733 -34.77 -9.44 -35.98
N THR A 734 -34.97 -10.72 -36.25
CA THR A 734 -36.21 -11.23 -36.85
C THR A 734 -37.40 -11.03 -35.92
N LEU A 735 -37.24 -11.33 -34.63
CA LEU A 735 -38.27 -11.09 -33.61
C LEU A 735 -38.59 -9.60 -33.48
N SER A 736 -37.58 -8.72 -33.41
CA SER A 736 -37.77 -7.27 -33.35
C SER A 736 -38.59 -6.76 -34.54
N ALA A 737 -38.25 -7.18 -35.76
CA ALA A 737 -38.99 -6.80 -36.96
C ALA A 737 -40.44 -7.34 -36.97
N HIS A 738 -40.73 -8.45 -36.27
CA HIS A 738 -42.09 -8.95 -36.11
C HIS A 738 -42.88 -8.14 -35.07
N ILE A 739 -42.23 -7.78 -33.96
CA ILE A 739 -42.80 -6.93 -32.90
C ILE A 739 -43.17 -5.57 -33.48
N GLU A 740 -42.23 -4.90 -34.17
CA GLU A 740 -42.48 -3.59 -34.79
C GLU A 740 -43.65 -3.62 -35.79
N ARG A 741 -43.77 -4.68 -36.59
CA ARG A 741 -44.90 -4.86 -37.52
C ARG A 741 -46.23 -5.08 -36.80
N ASN A 742 -46.21 -5.78 -35.68
CA ASN A 742 -47.41 -5.98 -34.86
C ASN A 742 -47.82 -4.68 -34.16
N ASP A 743 -46.87 -3.93 -33.62
CA ASP A 743 -47.11 -2.64 -32.96
C ASP A 743 -47.73 -1.63 -33.92
N ALA A 744 -47.18 -1.48 -35.12
CA ALA A 744 -47.75 -0.61 -36.17
C ALA A 744 -49.18 -1.03 -36.56
N ARG A 745 -49.47 -2.35 -36.55
CA ARG A 745 -50.81 -2.87 -36.82
C ARG A 745 -51.76 -2.60 -35.66
N VAL A 746 -51.30 -2.73 -34.41
CA VAL A 746 -52.08 -2.41 -33.20
C VAL A 746 -52.42 -0.93 -33.18
N GLU A 747 -51.48 -0.04 -33.52
CA GLU A 747 -51.71 1.40 -33.63
C GLU A 747 -52.79 1.71 -34.66
N SER A 748 -52.67 1.16 -35.87
CA SER A 748 -53.70 1.30 -36.92
C SER A 748 -55.09 0.80 -36.49
N MET A 749 -55.13 -0.26 -35.68
CA MET A 749 -56.38 -0.80 -35.14
C MET A 749 -56.95 0.05 -34.02
N ASN A 750 -56.12 0.66 -33.17
CA ASN A 750 -56.55 1.61 -32.16
C ASN A 750 -57.21 2.85 -32.79
N ASP A 751 -56.61 3.41 -33.85
CA ASP A 751 -57.19 4.53 -34.59
C ASP A 751 -58.56 4.19 -35.21
N LEU A 752 -58.67 2.97 -35.77
CA LEU A 752 -59.92 2.48 -36.33
C LEU A 752 -60.99 2.31 -35.24
N LEU A 753 -60.61 1.72 -34.11
CA LEU A 753 -61.51 1.50 -32.97
C LEU A 753 -61.99 2.84 -32.39
N GLU A 754 -61.12 3.83 -32.26
CA GLU A 754 -61.50 5.17 -31.79
C GLU A 754 -62.48 5.85 -32.76
N SER A 755 -62.18 5.81 -34.06
CA SER A 755 -63.09 6.33 -35.09
C SER A 755 -64.45 5.62 -35.09
N GLN A 756 -64.48 4.32 -34.82
CA GLN A 756 -65.73 3.54 -34.68
C GLN A 756 -66.48 3.94 -33.41
N ARG A 757 -65.79 4.12 -32.28
CA ARG A 757 -66.35 4.58 -31.01
C ARG A 757 -67.04 5.93 -31.18
N GLU A 758 -66.35 6.92 -31.75
CA GLU A 758 -66.91 8.24 -32.02
C GLU A 758 -68.17 8.17 -32.91
N ARG A 759 -68.10 7.35 -33.98
CA ARG A 759 -69.23 7.16 -34.89
C ARG A 759 -70.43 6.54 -34.21
N LEU A 760 -70.22 5.49 -33.41
CA LEU A 760 -71.28 4.82 -32.66
C LEU A 760 -71.90 5.79 -31.65
N LEU A 761 -71.09 6.49 -30.86
CA LEU A 761 -71.57 7.51 -29.92
C LEU A 761 -72.43 8.57 -30.63
N LYS A 762 -71.98 9.08 -31.77
CA LYS A 762 -72.75 10.04 -32.58
C LYS A 762 -74.07 9.46 -33.06
N GLN A 763 -74.09 8.23 -33.58
CA GLN A 763 -75.31 7.57 -34.03
C GLN A 763 -76.32 7.37 -32.88
N TYR A 764 -75.84 6.96 -31.70
CA TYR A 764 -76.70 6.82 -30.51
C TYR A 764 -77.24 8.19 -30.04
N TYR A 765 -76.43 9.24 -30.06
CA TYR A 765 -76.90 10.60 -29.71
C TYR A 765 -77.88 11.18 -30.73
N ASP A 766 -77.66 10.97 -32.02
CA ASP A 766 -78.58 11.42 -33.08
C ASP A 766 -79.91 10.64 -33.00
N MET A 767 -79.85 9.35 -32.66
CA MET A 767 -81.03 8.52 -32.39
C MET A 767 -81.80 9.02 -31.16
N GLU A 768 -81.13 9.36 -30.05
CA GLU A 768 -81.76 9.96 -28.87
C GLU A 768 -82.48 11.28 -29.23
N GLN A 769 -81.85 12.15 -30.03
CA GLN A 769 -82.47 13.39 -30.49
C GLN A 769 -83.69 13.12 -31.38
N ALA A 770 -83.63 12.11 -32.24
CA ALA A 770 -84.76 11.71 -33.07
C ALA A 770 -85.92 11.17 -32.22
N ILE A 771 -85.63 10.33 -31.21
CA ILE A 771 -86.61 9.81 -30.25
C ILE A 771 -87.20 10.96 -29.42
N ALA A 772 -86.38 11.92 -28.97
CA ALA A 772 -86.84 13.12 -28.27
C ALA A 772 -87.86 13.92 -29.09
N LYS A 773 -87.56 14.14 -30.38
CA LYS A 773 -88.47 14.83 -31.32
C LYS A 773 -89.74 14.03 -31.58
N LEU A 774 -89.62 12.70 -31.72
CA LEU A 774 -90.79 11.83 -31.89
C LEU A 774 -91.70 11.86 -30.66
N GLN A 775 -91.13 11.77 -29.45
CA GLN A 775 -91.89 11.89 -28.21
C GLN A 775 -92.57 13.26 -28.09
N ALA A 776 -91.84 14.35 -28.36
CA ALA A 776 -92.41 15.70 -28.37
C ALA A 776 -93.55 15.86 -29.40
N ASN A 777 -93.39 15.28 -30.60
CA ASN A 777 -94.44 15.26 -31.62
C ASN A 777 -95.64 14.41 -31.17
N THR A 778 -95.43 13.26 -30.52
CA THR A 778 -96.54 12.45 -29.98
C THR A 778 -97.26 13.14 -28.83
N SER A 779 -96.55 13.86 -27.95
CA SER A 779 -97.17 14.70 -26.91
C SER A 779 -97.97 15.84 -27.54
N SER A 780 -97.46 16.44 -28.61
CA SER A 780 -98.14 17.50 -29.36
C SER A 780 -99.40 16.98 -30.07
N ILE A 781 -99.36 15.78 -30.63
CA ILE A 781 -100.52 15.11 -31.25
C ILE A 781 -101.54 14.69 -30.18
N GLY A 782 -101.08 14.19 -29.03
CA GLY A 782 -101.95 13.86 -27.90
C GLY A 782 -102.65 15.07 -27.28
N ALA A 783 -102.10 16.28 -27.48
CA ALA A 783 -102.72 17.55 -27.10
C ALA A 783 -103.70 18.11 -28.14
N ILE A 784 -103.86 17.45 -29.31
CA ILE A 784 -104.91 17.80 -30.28
C ILE A 784 -106.23 17.23 -29.76
N GLU A 785 -106.96 18.03 -28.97
CA GLU A 785 -108.37 17.75 -28.66
C GLU A 785 -109.22 17.88 -29.92
N TYR A 786 -110.18 16.96 -30.10
CA TYR A 786 -111.21 17.05 -31.11
C TYR A 786 -112.08 18.28 -30.85
N ILE A 787 -111.87 19.36 -31.62
CA ILE A 787 -112.79 20.48 -31.67
C ILE A 787 -113.99 20.04 -32.52
N GLY A 788 -115.07 19.62 -31.85
CA GLY A 788 -116.36 19.43 -32.50
C GLY A 788 -116.85 20.74 -33.14
N PRO A 789 -117.68 20.69 -34.19
CA PRO A 789 -118.16 21.89 -34.87
C PRO A 789 -118.91 22.81 -33.90
N VAL A 790 -118.38 24.00 -33.65
CA VAL A 790 -119.02 25.06 -32.87
C VAL A 790 -119.66 26.08 -33.81
N GLY A 791 -120.93 25.84 -34.09
CA GLY A 791 -122.00 26.82 -34.25
C GLY A 791 -123.24 26.08 -33.76
N SER A 792 -124.10 26.58 -32.89
CA SER A 792 -124.41 27.93 -32.45
C SER A 792 -125.26 27.81 -31.17
N GLU A 793 -125.19 28.82 -30.31
CA GLU A 793 -126.01 29.03 -29.09
C GLU A 793 -125.50 28.43 -27.78
#